data_AF-A0AAU1GYS9-F1
#
_entry.id   AF-A0AAU1GYS9-F1
#
_cell.length_a   1.000
_cell.length_b   1.000
_cell.length_c   1.000
_cell.angle_alpha   90.00
_cell.angle_beta   90.00
_cell.angle_gamma   90.00
#
_symmetry.space_group_name_H-M   'P 1'
#
loop_
_entity.id
_entity.type
_entity.pdbx_description
1 polymer ?
#
loop_
_entity_poly.entity_id
_entity_poly.type
_entity_poly.pdbx_seq_one_letter_code
_entity_poly.pdbx_strand_id
1 'polypeptide(L)'
;MDNEGTHGTRGTRGAQPPDGRPGSSVPHPAGPPPATPPAFPPTIPPPTPPPAVPRRPAAAPGQPRPAGARSDTAEWLNAARPRTEPGVWRYAHVARPDERPPRPSLVGPLATMVLWLLLWLLLTERAVPYVSKPIEIITGPEWWSFGGLKEDAPALVVNSTTLYYQVLVLGLGFWAARIGGWAHVFRYFAGPRLGRARLLLSVSGAVVTVWLVWTRRVPLADIILPAVPTSWMQGGGNQYAALLVSLIAYALIGTAIVWPFARIGQWQAGLAPFLGRGEPGPAQPRSAPAQAGPDLAHWPELRAAGSTDAAEALTAAVHADRMNDIDCVRLRHAWGAARTRPDRRASFTDTVLRKGADAYLHPSGRRDLPRRTAVHDPLTGQVRIGACADDPRNPYARRGSGMALEPASLGTSLLVVGPPGSGKTERVVRPVVESLALRALTGQAAVLAVGAGGDRLGPDGAYDVVVRIGDPASLHDFDLYGGTTDPDEAAAALAEGLAGDLPTLDTRRAATALGQLLGPYRAVHGVFPAVPELRELLEGSATALDGLRQALESSGHHAMLRELDARQRQAGGAGDPAAVLADRIAVLDRPAFAGFFATGPDARPFSLRSLEQHPLRVRVDLPERAHAEASRLLTRLILAQFNAITAARADRSLFVCLVLDDATHTVTAETVRGIRRLRSVNAGAVLALRTLDDVPEDLHTPLLGAVGCTMAFPGVTTWDGKRFAETWGKEWVEVREVAQHGVFADQPLTRALHALRKMATGKAVTTDAVTVRQVERERWSASGLAYELPVGHAVLSLTTVDGEHAPPLLVRLGG
;
A
#
# COMPACT_ATOMS: atom_id res chain seq x y z
N MET A 1 -34.78 -33.99 45.36
CA MET A 1 -34.74 -32.51 45.28
C MET A 1 -34.83 -32.13 43.81
N ASP A 2 -35.87 -32.54 43.09
CA ASP A 2 -37.29 -32.19 43.21
C ASP A 2 -37.58 -30.77 42.73
N ASN A 3 -38.33 -30.75 41.62
CA ASN A 3 -39.36 -29.78 41.17
C ASN A 3 -38.91 -28.37 40.77
N GLU A 4 -39.55 -27.67 39.84
CA GLU A 4 -40.57 -27.86 38.78
C GLU A 4 -40.41 -26.57 37.93
N GLY A 5 -40.59 -26.54 36.61
CA GLY A 5 -41.90 -26.51 35.97
C GLY A 5 -42.74 -25.29 36.43
N THR A 6 -43.41 -24.46 35.65
CA THR A 6 -43.88 -24.47 34.26
C THR A 6 -44.62 -23.12 34.05
N HIS A 7 -44.94 -22.82 32.79
CA HIS A 7 -46.04 -21.97 32.26
C HIS A 7 -45.50 -20.86 31.37
N GLY A 8 -45.92 -20.69 30.12
CA GLY A 8 -47.04 -21.25 29.36
C GLY A 8 -47.35 -20.24 28.25
N THR A 9 -47.18 -20.57 26.98
CA THR A 9 -48.24 -20.99 26.05
C THR A 9 -49.45 -20.05 25.91
N ARG A 10 -49.59 -19.46 24.71
CA ARG A 10 -50.83 -19.15 23.94
C ARG A 10 -50.41 -18.37 22.69
N GLY A 11 -50.93 -18.55 21.49
CA GLY A 11 -52.00 -19.38 20.90
C GLY A 11 -52.14 -18.91 19.43
N THR A 12 -52.18 -19.83 18.45
CA THR A 12 -53.39 -20.37 17.75
C THR A 12 -53.83 -19.56 16.53
N ARG A 13 -53.73 -20.12 15.30
CA ARG A 13 -54.74 -20.90 14.50
C ARG A 13 -55.77 -20.00 13.80
N GLY A 14 -56.30 -20.29 12.59
CA GLY A 14 -56.27 -21.44 11.67
C GLY A 14 -56.58 -20.96 10.24
N ALA A 15 -56.83 -21.78 9.21
CA ALA A 15 -57.40 -23.13 9.18
C ALA A 15 -57.08 -23.91 7.86
N GLN A 16 -57.06 -25.24 8.02
CA GLN A 16 -57.17 -26.41 7.10
C GLN A 16 -58.45 -26.33 6.20
N PRO A 17 -58.82 -27.26 5.26
CA PRO A 17 -58.30 -28.62 4.93
C PRO A 17 -58.43 -29.04 3.42
N PRO A 18 -58.52 -30.34 3.00
CA PRO A 18 -57.83 -31.60 3.40
C PRO A 18 -57.22 -32.43 2.23
N ASP A 19 -56.43 -33.45 2.62
CA ASP A 19 -56.27 -34.83 2.09
C ASP A 19 -55.72 -35.18 0.68
N GLY A 20 -54.79 -36.15 0.66
CA GLY A 20 -54.53 -37.06 -0.48
C GLY A 20 -53.07 -37.46 -0.73
N ARG A 21 -52.73 -38.73 -0.47
CA ARG A 21 -51.41 -39.37 -0.63
C ARG A 21 -51.18 -39.89 -2.09
N PRO A 22 -50.01 -40.48 -2.44
CA PRO A 22 -49.14 -40.07 -3.54
C PRO A 22 -49.40 -40.77 -4.89
N GLY A 23 -49.27 -40.03 -5.99
CA GLY A 23 -49.34 -40.56 -7.36
C GLY A 23 -48.05 -40.31 -8.13
N SER A 24 -47.47 -41.38 -8.67
CA SER A 24 -46.33 -41.44 -9.57
C SER A 24 -46.33 -40.38 -10.68
N SER A 25 -45.28 -39.56 -10.75
CA SER A 25 -45.00 -38.71 -11.92
C SER A 25 -43.83 -39.26 -12.73
N VAL A 26 -44.15 -39.81 -13.89
CA VAL A 26 -43.22 -39.94 -15.03
C VAL A 26 -43.07 -38.53 -15.64
N PRO A 27 -41.87 -38.08 -16.03
CA PRO A 27 -41.67 -36.74 -16.55
C PRO A 27 -42.10 -36.64 -18.03
N HIS A 28 -42.96 -35.68 -18.35
CA HIS A 28 -43.17 -35.22 -19.73
C HIS A 28 -42.16 -34.13 -20.10
N PRO A 29 -41.69 -34.06 -21.36
CA PRO A 29 -40.74 -33.04 -21.80
C PRO A 29 -41.42 -31.68 -21.92
N ALA A 30 -40.78 -30.64 -21.38
CA ALA A 30 -41.23 -29.26 -21.54
C ALA A 30 -41.08 -28.81 -23.00
N GLY A 31 -42.17 -28.27 -23.57
CA GLY A 31 -42.17 -27.62 -24.88
C GLY A 31 -41.35 -26.32 -24.91
N PRO A 32 -41.06 -25.80 -26.10
CA PRO A 32 -40.15 -24.66 -26.27
C PRO A 32 -40.77 -23.35 -25.73
N PRO A 33 -39.95 -22.44 -25.18
CA PRO A 33 -40.43 -21.18 -24.63
C PRO A 33 -40.95 -20.22 -25.73
N PRO A 34 -41.92 -19.34 -25.41
CA PRO A 34 -42.51 -18.40 -26.36
C PRO A 34 -41.49 -17.32 -26.80
N ALA A 35 -41.63 -16.91 -28.07
CA ALA A 35 -40.77 -15.94 -28.73
C ALA A 35 -40.75 -14.56 -28.05
N THR A 36 -39.55 -14.01 -27.94
CA THR A 36 -39.24 -12.66 -27.46
C THR A 36 -39.77 -11.57 -28.41
N PRO A 37 -40.33 -10.46 -27.90
CA PRO A 37 -40.70 -9.31 -28.73
C PRO A 37 -39.46 -8.60 -29.31
N PRO A 38 -39.59 -7.90 -30.46
CA PRO A 38 -38.45 -7.36 -31.18
C PRO A 38 -37.76 -6.22 -30.41
N ALA A 39 -36.42 -6.27 -30.43
CA ALA A 39 -35.53 -5.29 -29.81
C ALA A 39 -35.67 -3.90 -30.46
N PHE A 40 -35.75 -2.87 -29.62
CA PHE A 40 -35.48 -1.50 -30.02
C PHE A 40 -34.04 -1.38 -30.56
N PRO A 41 -33.77 -0.56 -31.59
CA PRO A 41 -32.43 -0.39 -32.11
C PRO A 41 -31.50 0.23 -31.06
N PRO A 42 -30.20 -0.12 -31.04
CA PRO A 42 -29.26 0.41 -30.06
C PRO A 42 -29.12 1.92 -30.24
N THR A 43 -29.37 2.67 -29.17
CA THR A 43 -28.97 4.06 -29.06
C THR A 43 -27.44 4.13 -29.11
N ILE A 44 -26.94 4.77 -30.16
CA ILE A 44 -25.52 5.09 -30.35
C ILE A 44 -25.06 5.90 -29.12
N PRO A 45 -24.08 5.43 -28.33
CA PRO A 45 -23.50 6.25 -27.27
C PRO A 45 -22.77 7.45 -27.91
N PRO A 46 -22.79 8.64 -27.27
CA PRO A 46 -22.06 9.79 -27.79
C PRO A 46 -20.56 9.45 -27.91
N PRO A 47 -19.86 9.98 -28.94
CA PRO A 47 -18.46 9.66 -29.17
C PRO A 47 -17.63 10.02 -27.95
N THR A 48 -16.88 9.03 -27.45
CA THR A 48 -15.86 9.23 -26.44
C THR A 48 -14.85 10.26 -26.94
N PRO A 49 -14.41 11.21 -26.08
CA PRO A 49 -13.29 12.07 -26.43
C PRO A 49 -12.07 11.19 -26.73
N PRO A 50 -11.26 11.52 -27.76
CA PRO A 50 -10.15 10.68 -28.15
C PRO A 50 -9.17 10.51 -26.98
N PRO A 51 -8.55 9.33 -26.83
CA PRO A 51 -7.53 9.13 -25.81
C PRO A 51 -6.46 10.19 -25.96
N ALA A 52 -6.12 10.85 -24.85
CA ALA A 52 -5.01 11.77 -24.82
C ALA A 52 -3.77 11.04 -25.34
N VAL A 53 -3.29 11.49 -26.49
CA VAL A 53 -2.09 10.97 -27.14
C VAL A 53 -0.97 10.94 -26.10
N PRO A 54 -0.31 9.81 -25.85
CA PRO A 54 0.87 9.81 -24.99
C PRO A 54 1.87 10.81 -25.57
N ARG A 55 2.44 11.67 -24.72
CA ARG A 55 3.51 12.58 -25.13
C ARG A 55 4.58 11.74 -25.82
N ARG A 56 4.77 12.00 -27.12
CA ARG A 56 5.84 11.46 -27.95
C ARG A 56 7.16 11.64 -27.18
N PRO A 57 8.00 10.59 -27.02
CA PRO A 57 9.31 10.77 -26.42
C PRO A 57 10.08 11.83 -27.23
N ALA A 58 10.53 12.87 -26.55
CA ALA A 58 11.36 13.90 -27.14
C ALA A 58 12.79 13.37 -27.23
N ALA A 59 13.05 12.51 -28.21
CA ALA A 59 14.33 12.40 -28.94
C ALA A 59 14.31 11.14 -29.81
N ALA A 60 14.55 11.31 -31.11
CA ALA A 60 15.09 10.24 -31.94
C ALA A 60 16.61 10.12 -31.66
N PRO A 61 17.20 8.91 -31.73
CA PRO A 61 18.64 8.76 -31.52
C PRO A 61 19.39 9.45 -32.66
N GLY A 62 20.19 10.48 -32.35
CA GLY A 62 21.14 11.07 -33.31
C GLY A 62 21.13 12.59 -33.49
N GLN A 63 20.32 13.37 -32.77
CA GLN A 63 20.45 14.84 -32.78
C GLN A 63 21.35 15.34 -31.64
N PRO A 64 22.35 16.21 -31.91
CA PRO A 64 23.13 16.85 -30.86
C PRO A 64 22.23 17.77 -30.01
N ARG A 65 22.21 17.54 -28.69
CA ARG A 65 21.44 18.32 -27.71
C ARG A 65 21.93 19.78 -27.68
N PRO A 66 21.03 20.77 -27.51
CA PRO A 66 21.43 22.17 -27.32
C PRO A 66 22.22 22.33 -26.02
N ALA A 67 23.27 23.16 -26.07
CA ALA A 67 24.12 23.50 -24.92
C ALA A 67 23.27 24.12 -23.80
N GLY A 68 23.07 23.38 -22.71
CA GLY A 68 22.25 23.77 -21.56
C GLY A 68 21.24 22.71 -21.09
N ALA A 69 21.07 21.59 -21.80
CA ALA A 69 20.30 20.45 -21.30
C ALA A 69 21.02 19.81 -20.09
N ARG A 70 20.32 19.70 -18.96
CA ARG A 70 20.83 18.97 -17.79
C ARG A 70 20.96 17.49 -18.16
N SER A 71 22.06 16.86 -17.75
CA SER A 71 22.28 15.41 -17.92
C SER A 71 21.17 14.62 -17.21
N ASP A 72 20.61 13.61 -17.88
CA ASP A 72 19.52 12.79 -17.36
C ASP A 72 19.93 12.09 -16.04
N THR A 73 21.20 11.69 -15.93
CA THR A 73 21.75 11.06 -14.73
C THR A 73 21.88 12.03 -13.54
N ALA A 74 22.26 13.30 -13.78
CA ALA A 74 22.27 14.30 -12.71
C ALA A 74 20.86 14.60 -12.20
N GLU A 75 19.87 14.69 -13.10
CA GLU A 75 18.47 14.87 -12.70
C GLU A 75 17.98 13.69 -11.86
N TRP A 76 18.30 12.45 -12.28
CA TRP A 76 17.96 11.25 -11.51
C TRP A 76 18.64 11.22 -10.13
N LEU A 77 19.92 11.58 -10.04
CA LEU A 77 20.65 11.65 -8.76
C LEU A 77 20.01 12.68 -7.82
N ASN A 78 19.63 13.84 -8.34
CA ASN A 78 19.11 14.96 -7.55
C ASN A 78 17.60 14.87 -7.26
N ALA A 79 16.89 13.93 -7.88
CA ALA A 79 15.49 13.72 -7.63
C ALA A 79 15.22 13.39 -6.14
N ALA A 80 14.19 14.04 -5.59
CA ALA A 80 13.78 13.82 -4.21
C ALA A 80 13.33 12.37 -3.97
N ARG A 81 13.79 11.80 -2.85
CA ARG A 81 13.45 10.44 -2.39
C ARG A 81 13.11 10.50 -0.90
N PRO A 82 11.92 11.01 -0.53
CA PRO A 82 11.53 11.09 0.87
C PRO A 82 11.48 9.70 1.49
N ARG A 83 11.80 9.59 2.79
CA ARG A 83 11.51 8.37 3.55
C ARG A 83 9.99 8.26 3.71
N THR A 84 9.44 7.16 3.24
CA THR A 84 8.01 6.88 3.18
C THR A 84 7.75 5.47 3.67
N GLU A 85 6.48 5.16 3.93
CA GLU A 85 6.02 3.82 4.27
C GLU A 85 6.53 2.72 3.31
N PRO A 86 6.62 1.47 3.77
CA PRO A 86 7.00 0.34 2.95
C PRO A 86 6.17 0.21 1.68
N GLY A 87 6.85 -0.15 0.59
CA GLY A 87 6.25 -0.36 -0.72
C GLY A 87 6.01 0.90 -1.53
N VAL A 88 6.18 2.10 -0.99
CA VAL A 88 6.04 3.33 -1.78
C VAL A 88 7.27 3.54 -2.67
N TRP A 89 7.04 3.73 -3.97
CA TRP A 89 8.06 4.17 -4.92
C TRP A 89 8.52 5.59 -4.58
N ARG A 90 9.80 5.73 -4.18
CA ARG A 90 10.35 6.97 -3.62
C ARG A 90 10.85 7.95 -4.66
N TYR A 91 11.30 7.47 -5.82
CA TYR A 91 11.83 8.34 -6.87
C TYR A 91 10.78 9.35 -7.35
N ALA A 92 11.05 10.64 -7.10
CA ALA A 92 10.15 11.76 -7.39
C ALA A 92 8.76 11.61 -6.75
N HIS A 93 8.68 10.97 -5.58
CA HIS A 93 7.42 10.76 -4.88
C HIS A 93 6.76 12.08 -4.45
N VAL A 94 5.47 12.22 -4.74
CA VAL A 94 4.64 13.34 -4.30
C VAL A 94 3.46 12.78 -3.50
N ALA A 95 3.36 13.21 -2.24
CA ALA A 95 2.27 12.80 -1.37
C ALA A 95 0.92 13.27 -1.93
N ARG A 96 -0.11 12.42 -1.84
CA ARG A 96 -1.48 12.80 -2.23
C ARG A 96 -1.99 13.86 -1.24
N PRO A 97 -2.64 14.94 -1.70
CA PRO A 97 -3.26 15.94 -0.82
C PRO A 97 -4.32 15.30 0.06
N ASP A 98 -4.52 15.77 1.30
CA ASP A 98 -5.50 15.22 2.24
C ASP A 98 -6.93 15.13 1.66
N GLU A 99 -7.67 14.11 2.11
CA GLU A 99 -9.05 13.88 1.66
C GLU A 99 -9.95 15.06 2.05
N ARG A 100 -10.61 15.67 1.06
CA ARG A 100 -11.55 16.74 1.35
C ARG A 100 -12.78 16.17 2.05
N PRO A 101 -13.25 16.80 3.15
CA PRO A 101 -14.46 16.35 3.79
C PRO A 101 -15.66 16.37 2.82
N PRO A 102 -16.62 15.45 2.98
CA PRO A 102 -17.79 15.38 2.12
C PRO A 102 -18.59 16.69 2.14
N ARG A 103 -19.24 17.02 1.02
CA ARG A 103 -20.04 18.24 0.89
C ARG A 103 -21.17 18.23 1.93
N PRO A 104 -21.31 19.29 2.77
CA PRO A 104 -22.40 19.36 3.73
C PRO A 104 -23.74 19.49 2.99
N SER A 105 -24.77 18.80 3.49
CA SER A 105 -26.12 18.94 2.96
C SER A 105 -26.65 20.36 3.17
N LEU A 106 -27.22 20.95 2.11
CA LEU A 106 -27.84 22.29 2.15
C LEU A 106 -29.31 22.26 2.60
N VAL A 107 -29.90 21.07 2.76
CA VAL A 107 -31.33 20.91 3.04
C VAL A 107 -31.71 21.48 4.42
N GLY A 108 -30.91 21.21 5.45
CA GLY A 108 -31.12 21.74 6.80
C GLY A 108 -31.09 23.28 6.86
N PRO A 109 -30.02 23.93 6.38
CA PRO A 109 -29.93 25.39 6.33
C PRO A 109 -31.08 26.03 5.54
N LEU A 110 -31.40 25.50 4.36
CA LEU A 110 -32.50 26.03 3.53
C LEU A 110 -33.86 25.90 4.23
N ALA A 111 -34.12 24.76 4.88
CA ALA A 111 -35.37 24.56 5.60
C ALA A 111 -35.53 25.54 6.76
N THR A 112 -34.48 25.80 7.54
CA THR A 112 -34.56 26.78 8.65
C THR A 112 -34.66 28.22 8.14
N MET A 113 -34.07 28.54 6.98
CA MET A 113 -34.25 29.85 6.34
C MET A 113 -35.69 30.07 5.87
N VAL A 114 -36.32 29.07 5.24
CA VAL A 114 -37.73 29.16 4.84
C VAL A 114 -38.64 29.30 6.06
N LEU A 115 -38.38 28.53 7.13
CA LEU A 115 -39.13 28.65 8.38
C LEU A 115 -38.99 30.05 8.99
N TRP A 116 -37.76 30.60 9.00
CA TRP A 116 -37.54 31.97 9.48
C TRP A 116 -38.26 33.00 8.62
N LEU A 117 -38.25 32.89 7.29
CA LEU A 117 -38.97 33.80 6.40
C LEU A 117 -40.48 33.75 6.62
N LEU A 118 -41.05 32.57 6.85
CA LEU A 118 -42.47 32.41 7.19
C LEU A 118 -42.81 33.06 8.54
N LEU A 119 -41.96 32.84 9.56
CA LEU A 119 -42.15 33.46 10.87
C LEU A 119 -41.95 34.98 10.82
N TRP A 120 -41.00 35.46 10.01
CA TRP A 120 -40.81 36.88 9.75
C TRP A 120 -42.05 37.49 9.12
N LEU A 121 -42.65 36.85 8.10
CA LEU A 121 -43.88 37.31 7.48
C LEU A 121 -45.04 37.38 8.49
N LEU A 122 -45.25 36.30 9.26
CA LEU A 122 -46.32 36.24 10.27
C LEU A 122 -46.16 37.27 11.40
N LEU A 123 -44.92 37.52 11.83
CA LEU A 123 -44.62 38.53 12.86
C LEU A 123 -44.74 39.95 12.32
N THR A 124 -44.38 40.19 11.05
CA THR A 124 -44.48 41.51 10.41
C THR A 124 -45.94 41.89 10.16
N GLU A 125 -46.77 40.94 9.74
CA GLU A 125 -48.23 41.10 9.59
C GLU A 125 -48.98 41.09 10.94
N ARG A 126 -48.26 40.98 12.07
CA ARG A 126 -48.82 40.89 13.43
C ARG A 126 -49.91 39.82 13.58
N ALA A 127 -49.82 38.76 12.79
CA ALA A 127 -50.83 37.71 12.68
C ALA A 127 -50.77 36.69 13.83
N VAL A 128 -49.75 36.77 14.70
CA VAL A 128 -49.56 35.84 15.83
C VAL A 128 -50.18 36.41 17.10
N PRO A 129 -51.24 35.79 17.65
CA PRO A 129 -51.89 36.26 18.88
C PRO A 129 -50.93 36.23 20.07
N TYR A 130 -51.14 37.13 21.04
CA TYR A 130 -50.40 37.22 22.32
C TYR A 130 -48.93 37.64 22.25
N VAL A 131 -48.29 37.70 21.07
CA VAL A 131 -46.90 38.20 20.93
C VAL A 131 -46.78 39.67 21.32
N SER A 132 -47.85 40.47 21.18
CA SER A 132 -47.86 41.88 21.60
C SER A 132 -47.96 42.09 23.11
N LYS A 133 -48.34 41.08 23.90
CA LYS A 133 -48.63 41.25 25.34
C LYS A 133 -47.46 41.79 26.17
N PRO A 134 -46.21 41.34 25.96
CA PRO A 134 -45.07 41.87 26.71
C PRO A 134 -44.83 43.35 26.45
N ILE A 135 -44.95 43.79 25.19
CA ILE A 135 -44.75 45.21 24.84
C ILE A 135 -45.94 46.06 25.30
N GLU A 136 -47.16 45.51 25.26
CA GLU A 136 -48.37 46.13 25.82
C GLU A 136 -48.24 46.45 27.31
N ILE A 137 -47.67 45.52 28.10
CA ILE A 137 -47.40 45.73 29.54
C ILE A 137 -46.38 46.86 29.75
N ILE A 138 -45.39 46.98 28.87
CA ILE A 138 -44.31 47.98 29.00
C ILE A 138 -44.78 49.37 28.56
N THR A 139 -45.60 49.47 27.52
CA THR A 139 -46.05 50.76 26.96
C THR A 139 -47.35 51.30 27.56
N GLY A 140 -48.04 50.48 28.37
CA GLY A 140 -49.35 50.80 28.95
C GLY A 140 -50.52 50.24 28.11
N PRO A 141 -51.53 49.62 28.72
CA PRO A 141 -52.65 48.99 28.01
C PRO A 141 -53.59 50.00 27.30
N GLU A 142 -53.53 51.28 27.65
CA GLU A 142 -54.39 52.34 27.11
C GLU A 142 -54.20 52.60 25.60
N TRP A 143 -53.03 52.26 25.06
CA TRP A 143 -52.67 52.42 23.64
C TRP A 143 -52.92 51.16 22.80
N TRP A 144 -53.50 50.12 23.39
CA TRP A 144 -53.74 48.83 22.77
C TRP A 144 -55.23 48.50 22.71
N SER A 145 -55.67 47.88 21.61
CA SER A 145 -57.03 47.38 21.42
C SER A 145 -57.03 45.93 20.93
N PHE A 146 -58.19 45.27 20.97
CA PHE A 146 -58.32 43.91 20.44
C PHE A 146 -58.01 43.91 18.94
N GLY A 147 -56.83 43.40 18.56
CA GLY A 147 -56.33 43.42 17.18
C GLY A 147 -55.07 44.24 16.92
N GLY A 148 -54.51 44.96 17.91
CA GLY A 148 -53.21 45.62 17.77
C GLY A 148 -53.10 47.01 18.42
N LEU A 149 -52.10 47.76 17.98
CA LEU A 149 -51.82 49.12 18.45
C LEU A 149 -52.84 50.11 17.84
N LYS A 150 -53.38 51.03 18.64
CA LYS A 150 -54.34 52.05 18.16
C LYS A 150 -53.66 53.08 17.23
N GLU A 151 -54.43 53.68 16.32
CA GLU A 151 -53.93 54.68 15.36
C GLU A 151 -53.52 56.01 16.01
N ASP A 152 -54.01 56.32 17.22
CA ASP A 152 -53.72 57.51 18.01
C ASP A 152 -52.52 57.34 18.98
N ALA A 153 -51.80 56.22 18.88
CA ALA A 153 -50.67 55.94 19.76
C ALA A 153 -49.50 56.94 19.57
N PRO A 154 -48.84 57.39 20.65
CA PRO A 154 -47.67 58.24 20.57
C PRO A 154 -46.56 57.61 19.71
N ALA A 155 -45.81 58.44 18.98
CA ALA A 155 -44.71 57.98 18.11
C ALA A 155 -43.69 57.11 18.86
N LEU A 156 -43.47 57.36 20.15
CA LEU A 156 -42.61 56.54 21.00
C LEU A 156 -43.11 55.10 21.15
N VAL A 157 -44.43 54.91 21.30
CA VAL A 157 -45.08 53.60 21.45
C VAL A 157 -45.09 52.82 20.12
N VAL A 158 -45.31 53.52 19.01
CA VAL A 158 -45.22 52.94 17.66
C VAL A 158 -43.81 52.46 17.36
N ASN A 159 -42.80 53.28 17.68
CA ASN A 159 -41.39 52.97 17.46
C ASN A 159 -40.90 51.84 18.38
N SER A 160 -41.27 51.85 19.66
CA SER A 160 -40.91 50.77 20.60
C SER A 160 -41.51 49.43 20.20
N THR A 161 -42.76 49.42 19.73
CA THR A 161 -43.43 48.23 19.20
C THR A 161 -42.72 47.72 17.96
N THR A 162 -42.35 48.60 17.04
CA THR A 162 -41.62 48.23 15.81
C THR A 162 -40.25 47.64 16.13
N LEU A 163 -39.52 48.23 17.07
CA LEU A 163 -38.23 47.71 17.53
C LEU A 163 -38.38 46.33 18.20
N TYR A 164 -39.42 46.14 19.01
CA TYR A 164 -39.72 44.85 19.67
C TYR A 164 -39.88 43.70 18.66
N TYR A 165 -40.71 43.88 17.63
CA TYR A 165 -40.91 42.85 16.59
C TYR A 165 -39.63 42.62 15.75
N GLN A 166 -38.85 43.67 15.47
CA GLN A 166 -37.58 43.54 14.76
C GLN A 166 -36.55 42.74 15.55
N VAL A 167 -36.45 42.98 16.87
CA VAL A 167 -35.57 42.21 17.76
C VAL A 167 -36.00 40.75 17.83
N LEU A 168 -37.31 40.46 17.90
CA LEU A 168 -37.83 39.10 17.85
C LEU A 168 -37.47 38.38 16.54
N VAL A 169 -37.68 39.02 15.40
CA VAL A 169 -37.35 38.47 14.07
C VAL A 169 -35.85 38.20 13.93
N LEU A 170 -35.00 39.12 14.41
CA LEU A 170 -33.55 38.93 14.43
C LEU A 170 -33.12 37.78 15.35
N GLY A 171 -33.72 37.69 16.55
CA GLY A 171 -33.48 36.60 17.49
C GLY A 171 -33.87 35.23 16.92
N LEU A 172 -35.04 35.13 16.28
CA LEU A 172 -35.48 33.93 15.56
C LEU A 172 -34.58 33.60 14.37
N GLY A 173 -34.10 34.61 13.65
CA GLY A 173 -33.16 34.43 12.53
C GLY A 173 -31.83 33.87 12.99
N PHE A 174 -31.29 34.38 14.10
CA PHE A 174 -30.09 33.84 14.72
C PHE A 174 -30.27 32.40 15.17
N TRP A 175 -31.41 32.08 15.79
CA TRP A 175 -31.75 30.73 16.21
C TRP A 175 -31.89 29.76 15.02
N ALA A 176 -32.59 30.18 13.97
CA ALA A 176 -32.74 29.43 12.72
C ALA A 176 -31.39 29.22 12.00
N ALA A 177 -30.52 30.23 12.01
CA ALA A 177 -29.17 30.14 11.45
C ALA A 177 -28.30 29.15 12.23
N ARG A 178 -28.42 29.14 13.57
CA ARG A 178 -27.71 28.22 14.46
C ARG A 178 -28.16 26.77 14.28
N ILE A 179 -29.46 26.52 14.26
CA ILE A 179 -30.02 25.16 14.06
C ILE A 179 -29.77 24.64 12.65
N GLY A 180 -29.86 25.52 11.65
CA GLY A 180 -29.59 25.16 10.26
C GLY A 180 -28.12 24.85 9.96
N GLY A 181 -27.20 25.06 10.92
CA GLY A 181 -25.78 24.79 10.70
C GLY A 181 -25.13 25.69 9.65
N TRP A 182 -25.66 26.90 9.43
CA TRP A 182 -25.16 27.84 8.42
C TRP A 182 -23.68 28.19 8.61
N ALA A 183 -23.19 28.19 9.86
CA ALA A 183 -21.77 28.39 10.17
C ALA A 183 -20.86 27.25 9.68
N HIS A 184 -21.36 26.01 9.61
CA HIS A 184 -20.61 24.88 9.07
C HIS A 184 -20.54 24.94 7.53
N VAL A 185 -21.67 25.23 6.88
CA VAL A 185 -21.76 25.44 5.43
C VAL A 185 -20.85 26.58 4.99
N PHE A 186 -20.93 27.73 5.68
CA PHE A 186 -20.07 28.87 5.39
C PHE A 186 -18.58 28.55 5.53
N ARG A 187 -18.18 27.82 6.58
CA ARG A 187 -16.78 27.38 6.76
C ARG A 187 -16.33 26.45 5.64
N TYR A 188 -17.18 25.52 5.23
CA TYR A 188 -16.88 24.59 4.15
C TYR A 188 -16.65 25.29 2.81
N PHE A 189 -17.55 26.19 2.41
CA PHE A 189 -17.45 26.90 1.12
C PHE A 189 -16.42 28.03 1.13
N ALA A 190 -16.19 28.68 2.27
CA ALA A 190 -15.19 29.74 2.36
C ALA A 190 -13.75 29.18 2.33
N GLY A 191 -13.54 27.94 2.80
CA GLY A 191 -12.25 27.24 2.75
C GLY A 191 -11.08 28.11 3.22
N PRO A 192 -9.98 28.24 2.44
CA PRO A 192 -8.83 29.08 2.82
C PRO A 192 -9.12 30.60 2.80
N ARG A 193 -10.28 31.03 2.28
CA ARG A 193 -10.70 32.45 2.25
C ARG A 193 -11.59 32.85 3.43
N LEU A 194 -11.74 31.99 4.44
CA LEU A 194 -12.59 32.22 5.61
C LEU A 194 -12.36 33.58 6.29
N GLY A 195 -11.08 33.98 6.44
CA GLY A 195 -10.74 35.27 7.04
C GLY A 195 -11.24 36.47 6.23
N ARG A 196 -11.08 36.44 4.89
CA ARG A 196 -11.56 37.49 3.99
C ARG A 196 -13.08 37.52 3.90
N ALA A 197 -13.71 36.35 3.84
CA ALA A 197 -15.17 36.23 3.79
C ALA A 197 -15.83 36.73 5.09
N ARG A 198 -15.25 36.42 6.26
CA ARG A 198 -15.71 36.92 7.57
C ARG A 198 -15.58 38.44 7.68
N LEU A 199 -14.48 39.01 7.17
CA LEU A 199 -14.29 40.46 7.14
C LEU A 199 -15.32 41.12 6.21
N LEU A 200 -15.47 40.66 4.97
CA LEU A 200 -16.44 41.23 4.03
C LEU A 200 -17.87 41.16 4.55
N LEU A 201 -18.26 40.03 5.15
CA LEU A 201 -19.62 39.83 5.67
C LEU A 201 -19.90 40.67 6.92
N SER A 202 -18.91 40.90 7.77
CA SER A 202 -19.06 41.77 8.95
C SER A 202 -19.05 43.25 8.57
N VAL A 203 -18.24 43.66 7.59
CA VAL A 203 -18.25 45.03 7.03
C VAL A 203 -19.57 45.32 6.33
N SER A 204 -20.04 44.42 5.46
CA SER A 204 -21.33 44.59 4.79
C SER A 204 -22.49 44.61 5.79
N GLY A 205 -22.47 43.73 6.81
CA GLY A 205 -23.45 43.74 7.89
C GLY A 205 -23.47 45.06 8.67
N ALA A 206 -22.29 45.63 8.98
CA ALA A 206 -22.18 46.92 9.64
C ALA A 206 -22.74 48.05 8.78
N VAL A 207 -22.38 48.10 7.49
CA VAL A 207 -22.88 49.11 6.54
C VAL A 207 -24.39 49.03 6.38
N VAL A 208 -24.96 47.83 6.22
CA VAL A 208 -26.41 47.63 6.11
C VAL A 208 -27.12 48.06 7.40
N THR A 209 -26.56 47.74 8.57
CA THR A 209 -27.16 48.13 9.86
C THR A 209 -27.16 49.65 10.03
N VAL A 210 -26.06 50.32 9.71
CA VAL A 210 -25.96 51.78 9.71
C VAL A 210 -26.95 52.40 8.72
N TRP A 211 -27.07 51.83 7.52
CA TRP A 211 -28.03 52.28 6.51
C TRP A 211 -29.49 52.11 6.97
N LEU A 212 -29.84 51.00 7.62
CA LEU A 212 -31.19 50.76 8.15
C LEU A 212 -31.57 51.71 9.30
N VAL A 213 -30.61 52.06 10.16
CA VAL A 213 -30.81 53.06 11.22
C VAL A 213 -30.94 54.46 10.62
N TRP A 214 -30.09 54.80 9.64
CA TRP A 214 -30.13 56.10 8.96
C TRP A 214 -31.43 56.33 8.18
N THR A 215 -31.94 55.30 7.50
CA THR A 215 -33.19 55.36 6.73
C THR A 215 -34.45 55.24 7.59
N ARG A 216 -34.32 55.28 8.93
CA ARG A 216 -35.42 55.14 9.91
C ARG A 216 -36.26 53.86 9.76
N ARG A 217 -35.70 52.82 9.15
CA ARG A 217 -36.34 51.50 9.07
C ARG A 217 -36.25 50.75 10.39
N VAL A 218 -35.19 51.01 11.15
CA VAL A 218 -35.04 50.58 12.55
C VAL A 218 -35.08 51.86 13.40
N PRO A 219 -36.12 52.10 14.22
CA PRO A 219 -36.31 53.36 14.93
C PRO A 219 -35.43 53.47 16.19
N LEU A 220 -34.17 53.01 16.09
CA LEU A 220 -33.22 52.99 17.21
C LEU A 220 -32.83 54.42 17.62
N ALA A 221 -32.55 55.26 16.62
CA ALA A 221 -32.23 56.67 16.83
C ALA A 221 -33.47 57.45 17.34
N ASP A 222 -34.66 57.15 16.80
CA ASP A 222 -35.91 57.82 17.16
C ASP A 222 -36.40 57.49 18.58
N ILE A 223 -35.89 56.43 19.21
CA ILE A 223 -36.15 56.08 20.62
C ILE A 223 -35.09 56.69 21.56
N ILE A 224 -33.83 56.76 21.13
CA ILE A 224 -32.70 57.21 21.96
C ILE A 224 -32.57 58.74 21.98
N LEU A 225 -32.77 59.41 20.84
CA LEU A 225 -32.64 60.86 20.68
C LEU A 225 -33.60 61.67 21.57
N PRO A 226 -34.87 61.27 21.78
CA PRO A 226 -35.79 61.98 22.68
C PRO A 226 -35.41 61.92 24.16
N ALA A 227 -34.55 60.96 24.57
CA ALA A 227 -34.07 60.84 25.95
C ALA A 227 -32.94 61.84 26.27
N VAL A 228 -32.35 62.49 25.25
CA VAL A 228 -31.35 63.55 25.44
C VAL A 228 -32.07 64.86 25.76
N PRO A 229 -31.66 65.60 26.82
CA PRO A 229 -32.30 66.86 27.18
C PRO A 229 -32.34 67.84 26.00
N THR A 230 -33.50 68.43 25.73
CA THR A 230 -33.70 69.41 24.65
C THR A 230 -32.79 70.63 24.79
N SER A 231 -32.41 70.99 26.03
CA SER A 231 -31.44 72.04 26.35
C SER A 231 -30.04 71.77 25.78
N TRP A 232 -29.64 70.50 25.63
CA TRP A 232 -28.36 70.11 25.05
C TRP A 232 -28.42 70.06 23.51
N MET A 233 -29.55 69.62 22.95
CA MET A 233 -29.75 69.60 21.49
C MET A 233 -29.89 71.01 20.89
N GLN A 234 -30.37 71.99 21.66
CA GLN A 234 -30.47 73.39 21.23
C GLN A 234 -29.18 74.19 21.48
N GLY A 235 -28.14 73.59 22.08
CA GLY A 235 -26.83 74.20 22.26
C GLY A 235 -26.85 75.54 23.01
N GLY A 236 -27.84 75.76 23.90
CA GLY A 236 -28.04 77.04 24.59
C GLY A 236 -28.19 78.26 23.66
N GLY A 237 -28.66 78.07 22.41
CA GLY A 237 -28.81 79.13 21.41
C GLY A 237 -27.64 79.27 20.42
N ASN A 238 -26.54 78.52 20.59
CA ASN A 238 -25.42 78.49 19.65
C ASN A 238 -25.58 77.35 18.63
N GLN A 239 -25.85 77.70 17.37
CA GLN A 239 -26.06 76.76 16.26
C GLN A 239 -24.86 75.81 16.05
N TYR A 240 -23.63 76.28 16.28
CA TYR A 240 -22.44 75.45 16.14
C TYR A 240 -22.30 74.42 17.27
N ALA A 241 -22.70 74.78 18.49
CA ALA A 241 -22.70 73.86 19.63
C ALA A 241 -23.78 72.77 19.47
N ALA A 242 -24.96 73.15 18.99
CA ALA A 242 -26.04 72.21 18.67
C ALA A 242 -25.63 71.21 17.58
N LEU A 243 -24.98 71.68 16.51
CA LEU A 243 -24.44 70.83 15.45
C LEU A 243 -23.40 69.83 16.01
N LEU A 244 -22.49 70.32 16.87
CA LEU A 244 -21.42 69.51 17.45
C LEU A 244 -21.98 68.42 18.38
N VAL A 245 -22.97 68.76 19.22
CA VAL A 245 -23.67 67.78 20.07
C VAL A 245 -24.40 66.72 19.24
N SER A 246 -25.07 67.13 18.15
CA SER A 246 -25.74 66.20 17.24
C SER A 246 -24.75 65.26 16.55
N LEU A 247 -23.65 65.79 16.03
CA LEU A 247 -22.59 64.99 15.39
C LEU A 247 -21.96 64.00 16.37
N ILE A 248 -21.71 64.40 17.63
CA ILE A 248 -21.19 63.50 18.68
C ILE A 248 -22.21 62.39 18.99
N ALA A 249 -23.49 62.72 19.12
CA ALA A 249 -24.53 61.72 19.40
C ALA A 249 -24.64 60.69 18.26
N TYR A 250 -24.66 61.13 17.00
CA TYR A 250 -24.65 60.23 15.85
C TYR A 250 -23.35 59.43 15.73
N ALA A 251 -22.20 60.02 16.06
CA ALA A 251 -20.93 59.31 16.09
C ALA A 251 -20.89 58.22 17.18
N LEU A 252 -21.44 58.49 18.36
CA LEU A 252 -21.56 57.50 19.44
C LEU A 252 -22.50 56.35 19.06
N ILE A 253 -23.67 56.65 18.49
CA ILE A 253 -24.63 55.64 18.01
C ILE A 253 -23.99 54.80 16.90
N GLY A 254 -23.35 55.44 15.91
CA GLY A 254 -22.64 54.76 14.83
C GLY A 254 -21.51 53.87 15.34
N THR A 255 -20.73 54.35 16.32
CA THR A 255 -19.65 53.58 16.93
C THR A 255 -20.19 52.38 17.72
N ALA A 256 -21.26 52.57 18.50
CA ALA A 256 -21.92 51.50 19.24
C ALA A 256 -22.47 50.39 18.33
N ILE A 257 -22.97 50.76 17.14
CA ILE A 257 -23.44 49.80 16.13
C ILE A 257 -22.26 49.06 15.47
N VAL A 258 -21.21 49.76 15.07
CA VAL A 258 -20.08 49.18 14.32
C VAL A 258 -19.17 48.33 15.21
N TRP A 259 -19.01 48.69 16.49
CA TRP A 259 -18.14 48.01 17.45
C TRP A 259 -18.36 46.49 17.55
N PRO A 260 -19.59 45.96 17.75
CA PRO A 260 -19.81 44.52 17.81
C PRO A 260 -19.47 43.82 16.48
N PHE A 261 -19.74 44.43 15.32
CA PHE A 261 -19.35 43.88 14.02
C PHE A 261 -17.83 43.87 13.83
N ALA A 262 -17.13 44.90 14.28
CA ALA A 262 -15.67 44.97 14.23
C ALA A 262 -15.02 43.89 15.11
N ARG A 263 -15.60 43.64 16.30
CA ARG A 263 -15.15 42.60 17.24
C ARG A 263 -15.40 41.20 16.70
N ILE A 264 -16.61 40.92 16.21
CA ILE A 264 -17.01 39.62 15.65
C ILE A 264 -16.29 39.36 14.32
N GLY A 265 -16.05 40.40 13.52
CA GLY A 265 -15.36 40.33 12.23
C GLY A 265 -13.84 40.27 12.31
N GLN A 266 -13.25 40.47 13.49
CA GLN A 266 -11.79 40.56 13.69
C GLN A 266 -11.13 41.55 12.71
N TRP A 267 -11.71 42.74 12.55
CA TRP A 267 -11.24 43.72 11.54
C TRP A 267 -9.76 44.08 11.70
N GLN A 268 -9.24 44.04 12.92
CA GLN A 268 -7.82 44.26 13.21
C GLN A 268 -6.90 43.24 12.50
N ALA A 269 -7.28 41.96 12.44
CA ALA A 269 -6.50 40.92 11.79
C ALA A 269 -6.65 40.95 10.25
N GLY A 270 -7.81 41.38 9.75
CA GLY A 270 -8.07 41.44 8.31
C GLY A 270 -7.63 42.75 7.62
N LEU A 271 -7.49 43.85 8.37
CA LEU A 271 -6.93 45.12 7.89
C LEU A 271 -5.41 45.25 8.09
N ALA A 272 -4.80 44.38 8.90
CA ALA A 272 -3.34 44.30 9.09
C ALA A 272 -2.52 44.29 7.77
N PRO A 273 -2.90 43.55 6.70
CA PRO A 273 -2.18 43.60 5.43
C PRO A 273 -2.33 44.93 4.67
N PHE A 274 -3.38 45.72 4.93
CA PHE A 274 -3.59 47.03 4.31
C PHE A 274 -2.94 48.18 5.10
N LEU A 275 -2.72 48.01 6.41
CA LEU A 275 -2.13 49.00 7.32
C LEU A 275 -0.59 48.87 7.46
N GLY A 276 0.07 48.05 6.64
CA GLY A 276 1.54 47.99 6.55
C GLY A 276 2.27 47.43 7.78
N ARG A 277 1.58 46.95 8.82
CA ARG A 277 2.19 46.21 9.92
C ARG A 277 2.26 44.73 9.56
N GLY A 278 3.35 44.36 8.88
CA GLY A 278 3.71 42.97 8.65
C GLY A 278 4.16 42.31 9.95
N GLU A 279 3.24 41.63 10.64
CA GLU A 279 3.62 40.45 11.42
C GLU A 279 3.54 39.20 10.52
N PRO A 280 4.37 38.18 10.77
CA PRO A 280 4.50 37.04 9.88
C PRO A 280 3.18 36.27 9.87
N GLY A 281 2.48 36.26 8.74
CA GLY A 281 1.34 35.38 8.56
C GLY A 281 1.75 33.92 8.80
N PRO A 282 0.86 33.06 9.33
CA PRO A 282 1.14 31.64 9.44
C PRO A 282 1.61 31.17 8.08
N ALA A 283 2.84 30.64 8.05
CA ALA A 283 3.48 30.18 6.83
C ALA A 283 2.46 29.32 6.08
N GLN A 284 1.95 29.85 4.96
CA GLN A 284 1.48 28.98 3.90
C GLN A 284 2.65 28.03 3.68
N PRO A 285 2.47 26.70 3.81
CA PRO A 285 3.46 25.80 3.29
C PRO A 285 3.59 26.22 1.83
N ARG A 286 4.73 26.84 1.49
CA ARG A 286 5.11 26.99 0.11
C ARG A 286 5.12 25.56 -0.40
N SER A 287 4.08 25.18 -1.10
CA SER A 287 4.06 24.04 -2.00
C SER A 287 4.92 24.38 -3.23
N ALA A 288 6.16 24.79 -2.97
CA ALA A 288 7.27 24.43 -3.81
C ALA A 288 7.85 23.19 -3.13
N PRO A 289 7.91 22.02 -3.79
CA PRO A 289 8.56 20.87 -3.19
C PRO A 289 9.96 21.32 -2.77
N ALA A 290 10.30 21.09 -1.51
CA ALA A 290 11.62 21.38 -0.98
C ALA A 290 12.66 20.61 -1.82
N GLN A 291 13.23 21.26 -2.83
CA GLN A 291 14.49 20.86 -3.48
C GLN A 291 15.69 21.19 -2.55
N ALA A 292 15.51 21.03 -1.24
CA ALA A 292 16.53 21.33 -0.23
C ALA A 292 17.23 20.04 0.23
N GLY A 293 17.51 19.15 -0.71
CA GLY A 293 18.52 18.12 -0.52
C GLY A 293 19.86 18.64 -1.05
N PRO A 294 21.01 18.26 -0.47
CA PRO A 294 22.30 18.54 -1.09
C PRO A 294 22.33 17.92 -2.49
N ASP A 295 22.83 18.66 -3.48
CA ASP A 295 22.97 18.19 -4.85
C ASP A 295 23.89 16.95 -4.88
N LEU A 296 23.29 15.78 -5.07
CA LEU A 296 23.99 14.49 -5.01
C LEU A 296 24.88 14.27 -6.23
N ALA A 297 24.56 14.89 -7.38
CA ALA A 297 25.39 14.83 -8.58
C ALA A 297 26.77 15.48 -8.39
N HIS A 298 26.90 16.31 -7.35
CA HIS A 298 28.14 16.98 -6.96
C HIS A 298 28.98 16.23 -5.92
N TRP A 299 28.60 15.00 -5.54
CA TRP A 299 29.37 14.13 -4.65
C TRP A 299 29.78 14.81 -3.31
N PRO A 300 28.83 15.39 -2.55
CA PRO A 300 29.12 16.18 -1.35
C PRO A 300 29.88 15.38 -0.28
N GLU A 301 29.64 14.07 -0.19
CA GLU A 301 30.34 13.17 0.74
C GLU A 301 31.85 13.07 0.46
N LEU A 302 32.28 13.08 -0.81
CA LEU A 302 33.69 13.04 -1.17
C LEU A 302 34.37 14.39 -0.90
N ARG A 303 33.68 15.50 -1.20
CA ARG A 303 34.18 16.85 -0.93
C ARG A 303 34.35 17.10 0.57
N ALA A 304 33.37 16.69 1.37
CA ALA A 304 33.45 16.79 2.83
C ALA A 304 34.61 15.96 3.41
N ALA A 305 35.04 14.90 2.73
CA ALA A 305 36.19 14.09 3.12
C ALA A 305 37.53 14.59 2.56
N GLY A 306 37.57 15.74 1.88
CA GLY A 306 38.78 16.34 1.31
C GLY A 306 39.25 15.74 -0.02
N SER A 307 38.47 14.84 -0.64
CA SER A 307 38.76 14.27 -1.98
C SER A 307 38.08 15.09 -3.08
N THR A 308 38.41 16.38 -3.15
CA THR A 308 37.80 17.35 -4.07
C THR A 308 38.04 16.98 -5.54
N ASP A 309 39.26 16.56 -5.88
CA ASP A 309 39.65 16.27 -7.27
C ASP A 309 38.85 15.09 -7.85
N ALA A 310 38.68 14.02 -7.06
CA ALA A 310 37.84 12.89 -7.44
C ALA A 310 36.35 13.30 -7.53
N ALA A 311 35.87 14.14 -6.61
CA ALA A 311 34.50 14.63 -6.65
C ALA A 311 34.24 15.49 -7.91
N GLU A 312 35.18 16.35 -8.30
CA GLU A 312 35.12 17.16 -9.51
C GLU A 312 35.15 16.30 -10.77
N ALA A 313 36.06 15.32 -10.85
CA ALA A 313 36.15 14.39 -11.97
C ALA A 313 34.84 13.60 -12.15
N LEU A 314 34.24 13.09 -11.07
CA LEU A 314 32.96 12.38 -11.12
C LEU A 314 31.79 13.32 -11.43
N THR A 315 31.77 14.54 -10.89
CA THR A 315 30.74 15.55 -11.22
C THR A 315 30.77 15.87 -12.72
N ALA A 316 31.96 16.09 -13.28
CA ALA A 316 32.15 16.34 -14.70
C ALA A 316 31.74 15.13 -15.56
N ALA A 317 32.05 13.91 -15.11
CA ALA A 317 31.65 12.69 -15.82
C ALA A 317 30.13 12.48 -15.83
N VAL A 318 29.42 12.77 -14.74
CA VAL A 318 27.94 12.74 -14.68
C VAL A 318 27.33 13.78 -15.61
N HIS A 319 27.80 15.03 -15.58
CA HIS A 319 27.27 16.10 -16.44
C HIS A 319 27.60 15.90 -17.93
N ALA A 320 28.65 15.15 -18.24
CA ALA A 320 29.01 14.76 -19.59
C ALA A 320 28.31 13.47 -20.07
N ASP A 321 27.33 12.93 -19.31
CA ASP A 321 26.63 11.67 -19.60
C ASP A 321 27.59 10.47 -19.82
N ARG A 322 28.79 10.51 -19.21
CA ARG A 322 29.78 9.41 -19.27
C ARG A 322 29.54 8.34 -18.20
N MET A 323 28.63 8.59 -17.27
CA MET A 323 28.26 7.69 -16.18
C MET A 323 26.75 7.42 -16.24
N ASN A 324 26.37 6.17 -16.02
CA ASN A 324 24.97 5.78 -15.85
C ASN A 324 24.59 5.76 -14.35
N ASP A 325 23.32 5.45 -14.08
CA ASP A 325 22.78 5.32 -12.72
C ASP A 325 23.51 4.24 -11.89
N ILE A 326 23.86 3.10 -12.50
CA ILE A 326 24.60 2.00 -11.88
C ILE A 326 26.03 2.39 -11.50
N ASP A 327 26.74 3.13 -12.35
CA ASP A 327 28.08 3.62 -12.08
C ASP A 327 28.08 4.55 -10.87
N CYS A 328 27.07 5.42 -10.78
CA CYS A 328 26.90 6.30 -9.63
C CYS A 328 26.72 5.50 -8.34
N VAL A 329 25.85 4.47 -8.35
CA VAL A 329 25.61 3.65 -7.15
C VAL A 329 26.83 2.80 -6.78
N ARG A 330 27.49 2.19 -7.77
CA ARG A 330 28.71 1.40 -7.59
C ARG A 330 29.82 2.22 -6.94
N LEU A 331 30.07 3.43 -7.44
CA LEU A 331 31.09 4.32 -6.89
C LEU A 331 30.73 4.83 -5.50
N ARG A 332 29.44 5.13 -5.23
CA ARG A 332 28.99 5.46 -3.87
C ARG A 332 29.15 4.28 -2.92
N HIS A 333 28.87 3.06 -3.37
CA HIS A 333 29.06 1.85 -2.57
C HIS A 333 30.55 1.62 -2.26
N ALA A 334 31.42 1.68 -3.28
CA ALA A 334 32.87 1.58 -3.12
C ALA A 334 33.43 2.67 -2.18
N TRP A 335 32.94 3.92 -2.30
CA TRP A 335 33.28 5.00 -1.38
C TRP A 335 32.82 4.71 0.05
N GLY A 336 31.61 4.19 0.23
CA GLY A 336 31.07 3.80 1.53
C GLY A 336 31.93 2.76 2.25
N ALA A 337 32.52 1.82 1.51
CA ALA A 337 33.48 0.85 2.04
C ALA A 337 34.87 1.48 2.32
N ALA A 338 35.35 2.35 1.42
CA ALA A 338 36.65 2.99 1.51
C ALA A 338 36.73 4.05 2.63
N ARG A 339 35.65 4.79 2.88
CA ARG A 339 35.64 5.91 3.85
C ARG A 339 35.97 5.50 5.27
N THR A 340 35.90 4.23 5.62
CA THR A 340 36.21 3.76 6.99
C THR A 340 37.71 3.80 7.33
N ARG A 341 38.61 3.79 6.32
CA ARG A 341 40.07 3.72 6.53
C ARG A 341 40.82 4.73 5.64
N PRO A 342 41.77 5.52 6.17
CA PRO A 342 42.52 6.52 5.39
C PRO A 342 43.20 5.95 4.13
N ASP A 343 43.91 4.82 4.25
CA ASP A 343 44.63 4.20 3.12
C ASP A 343 43.68 3.79 1.97
N ARG A 344 42.49 3.29 2.33
CA ARG A 344 41.46 2.92 1.34
C ARG A 344 40.85 4.16 0.68
N ARG A 345 40.73 5.28 1.39
CA ARG A 345 40.29 6.56 0.79
C ARG A 345 41.28 7.03 -0.27
N ALA A 346 42.58 7.00 0.03
CA ALA A 346 43.62 7.39 -0.92
C ALA A 346 43.62 6.50 -2.17
N SER A 347 43.54 5.18 -1.96
CA SER A 347 43.42 4.20 -3.06
C SER A 347 42.16 4.40 -3.91
N PHE A 348 41.03 4.75 -3.29
CA PHE A 348 39.81 5.08 -4.00
C PHE A 348 39.98 6.31 -4.89
N THR A 349 40.51 7.40 -4.33
CA THR A 349 40.76 8.65 -5.07
C THR A 349 41.70 8.40 -6.26
N ASP A 350 42.82 7.70 -6.08
CA ASP A 350 43.73 7.32 -7.18
C ASP A 350 43.02 6.51 -8.28
N THR A 351 42.25 5.49 -7.87
CA THR A 351 41.56 4.60 -8.81
C THR A 351 40.52 5.36 -9.62
N VAL A 352 39.77 6.27 -8.99
CA VAL A 352 38.78 7.12 -9.66
C VAL A 352 39.44 8.11 -10.60
N LEU A 353 40.54 8.75 -10.23
CA LEU A 353 41.24 9.69 -11.12
C LEU A 353 41.84 8.98 -12.34
N ARG A 354 42.31 7.73 -12.16
CA ARG A 354 42.89 6.93 -13.25
C ARG A 354 41.86 6.29 -14.17
N LYS A 355 40.78 5.71 -13.63
CA LYS A 355 39.78 4.93 -14.39
C LYS A 355 38.47 5.66 -14.64
N GLY A 356 38.22 6.79 -13.97
CA GLY A 356 36.99 7.57 -14.10
C GLY A 356 35.74 6.73 -13.82
N ALA A 357 34.81 6.73 -14.78
CA ALA A 357 33.55 5.99 -14.70
C ALA A 357 33.76 4.46 -14.58
N ASP A 358 34.85 3.92 -15.11
CA ASP A 358 35.13 2.48 -15.13
C ASP A 358 35.85 2.00 -13.85
N ALA A 359 35.95 2.84 -12.83
CA ALA A 359 36.47 2.43 -11.52
C ALA A 359 35.52 1.43 -10.83
N TYR A 360 36.12 0.46 -10.14
CA TYR A 360 35.44 -0.56 -9.32
C TYR A 360 34.39 -1.40 -10.06
N LEU A 361 34.54 -1.63 -11.37
CA LEU A 361 33.63 -2.49 -12.14
C LEU A 361 33.44 -3.88 -11.52
N HIS A 362 32.24 -4.41 -11.68
CA HIS A 362 31.94 -5.80 -11.39
C HIS A 362 32.89 -6.73 -12.19
N PRO A 363 33.27 -7.92 -11.67
CA PRO A 363 34.17 -8.85 -12.38
C PRO A 363 33.77 -9.19 -13.82
N SER A 364 32.48 -9.14 -14.13
CA SER A 364 31.97 -9.33 -15.51
C SER A 364 32.27 -8.18 -16.47
N GLY A 365 32.80 -7.05 -15.99
CA GLY A 365 33.09 -5.85 -16.78
C GLY A 365 31.84 -5.09 -17.28
N ARG A 366 30.63 -5.57 -16.96
CA ARG A 366 29.37 -4.96 -17.41
C ARG A 366 29.03 -3.75 -16.55
N ARG A 367 28.57 -2.67 -17.21
CA ARG A 367 28.08 -1.44 -16.55
C ARG A 367 26.56 -1.37 -16.40
N ASP A 368 25.84 -2.27 -17.08
CA ASP A 368 24.38 -2.37 -17.03
C ASP A 368 23.92 -3.78 -17.49
N LEU A 369 22.65 -4.10 -17.29
CA LEU A 369 21.99 -5.25 -17.88
C LEU A 369 21.72 -5.03 -19.39
N PRO A 370 21.69 -6.10 -20.21
CA PRO A 370 21.38 -5.99 -21.63
C PRO A 370 20.00 -5.40 -21.93
N ARG A 371 19.03 -5.66 -21.06
CA ARG A 371 17.66 -5.15 -21.16
C ARG A 371 17.04 -5.05 -19.77
N ARG A 372 16.45 -3.90 -19.46
CA ARG A 372 15.61 -3.68 -18.28
C ARG A 372 14.14 -3.69 -18.72
N THR A 373 13.28 -4.45 -18.05
CA THR A 373 11.84 -4.53 -18.37
C THR A 373 10.96 -3.75 -17.42
N ALA A 374 11.46 -3.43 -16.23
CA ALA A 374 10.79 -2.57 -15.26
C ALA A 374 11.58 -1.27 -15.01
N VAL A 375 10.93 -0.31 -14.35
CA VAL A 375 11.59 0.90 -13.87
C VAL A 375 12.28 0.60 -12.54
N HIS A 376 13.57 0.88 -12.47
CA HIS A 376 14.43 0.62 -11.33
C HIS A 376 15.00 1.94 -10.78
N ASP A 377 15.16 2.03 -9.46
CA ASP A 377 15.91 3.09 -8.80
C ASP A 377 17.08 2.45 -8.05
N PRO A 378 18.22 2.24 -8.73
CA PRO A 378 19.38 1.58 -8.13
C PRO A 378 19.90 2.26 -6.86
N LEU A 379 19.63 3.57 -6.69
CA LEU A 379 20.07 4.34 -5.53
C LEU A 379 19.44 3.85 -4.22
N THR A 380 18.15 3.54 -4.27
CA THR A 380 17.41 2.92 -3.15
C THR A 380 17.37 1.40 -3.27
N GLY A 381 17.69 0.87 -4.45
CA GLY A 381 17.50 -0.52 -4.81
C GLY A 381 16.02 -0.89 -4.99
N GLN A 382 15.15 0.10 -5.23
CA GLN A 382 13.73 -0.14 -5.46
C GLN A 382 13.50 -0.59 -6.91
N VAL A 383 12.59 -1.54 -7.09
CA VAL A 383 11.98 -1.86 -8.38
C VAL A 383 10.51 -1.54 -8.34
N ARG A 384 10.03 -0.80 -9.34
CA ARG A 384 8.62 -0.47 -9.47
C ARG A 384 7.87 -1.65 -10.09
N ILE A 385 6.96 -2.24 -9.33
CA ILE A 385 6.09 -3.34 -9.79
C ILE A 385 4.73 -2.83 -10.31
N GLY A 386 4.35 -1.60 -9.94
CA GLY A 386 3.09 -1.02 -10.40
C GLY A 386 2.69 0.24 -9.65
N ALA A 387 1.39 0.41 -9.42
CA ALA A 387 0.82 1.48 -8.62
C ALA A 387 -0.39 1.00 -7.82
N CYS A 388 -0.60 1.54 -6.62
CA CYS A 388 -1.81 1.29 -5.85
C CYS A 388 -3.04 1.75 -6.64
N ALA A 389 -4.01 0.87 -6.82
CA ALA A 389 -5.26 1.21 -7.51
C ALA A 389 -6.02 2.31 -6.74
N ASP A 390 -6.75 3.16 -7.46
CA ASP A 390 -7.65 4.16 -6.86
C ASP A 390 -8.96 3.48 -6.43
N ASP A 391 -8.86 2.57 -5.47
CA ASP A 391 -9.98 1.76 -4.95
C ASP A 391 -10.28 2.13 -3.49
N PRO A 392 -11.56 2.19 -3.07
CA PRO A 392 -11.96 2.45 -1.69
C PRO A 392 -11.26 1.60 -0.62
N ARG A 393 -10.91 0.34 -0.94
CA ARG A 393 -10.20 -0.59 -0.04
C ARG A 393 -8.76 -0.16 0.25
N ASN A 394 -8.14 0.60 -0.64
CA ASN A 394 -6.82 1.17 -0.37
C ASN A 394 -6.94 2.42 0.51
N PRO A 395 -6.06 2.62 1.50
CA PRO A 395 -5.98 3.87 2.23
C PRO A 395 -5.81 5.07 1.29
N TYR A 396 -6.52 6.16 1.54
CA TYR A 396 -6.57 7.31 0.64
C TYR A 396 -5.17 7.85 0.29
N ALA A 397 -4.28 7.95 1.28
CA ALA A 397 -2.90 8.40 1.08
C ALA A 397 -2.09 7.51 0.11
N ARG A 398 -2.46 6.22 0.00
CA ARG A 398 -1.77 5.24 -0.86
C ARG A 398 -2.33 5.18 -2.27
N ARG A 399 -3.58 5.57 -2.50
CA ARG A 399 -4.24 5.45 -3.81
C ARG A 399 -3.50 6.25 -4.89
N GLY A 400 -3.13 5.59 -5.99
CA GLY A 400 -2.37 6.20 -7.09
C GLY A 400 -0.86 6.33 -6.86
N SER A 401 -0.36 6.02 -5.66
CA SER A 401 1.08 5.98 -5.39
C SER A 401 1.74 4.83 -6.13
N GLY A 402 2.99 5.02 -6.59
CA GLY A 402 3.77 3.94 -7.17
C GLY A 402 4.08 2.86 -6.12
N MET A 403 3.98 1.60 -6.52
CA MET A 403 4.29 0.45 -5.68
C MET A 403 5.64 -0.14 -6.08
N ALA A 404 6.49 -0.40 -5.09
CA ALA A 404 7.85 -0.85 -5.27
C ALA A 404 8.24 -1.96 -4.32
N LEU A 405 9.16 -2.82 -4.75
CA LEU A 405 9.85 -3.78 -3.88
C LEU A 405 11.28 -3.33 -3.66
N GLU A 406 11.78 -3.50 -2.44
CA GLU A 406 13.17 -3.18 -2.08
C GLU A 406 13.77 -4.32 -1.23
N PRO A 407 15.11 -4.40 -1.13
CA PRO A 407 15.74 -5.47 -0.36
C PRO A 407 15.40 -5.48 1.13
N ALA A 408 14.99 -4.35 1.71
CA ALA A 408 14.45 -4.34 3.07
C ALA A 408 13.13 -5.13 3.18
N SER A 409 12.28 -5.14 2.13
CA SER A 409 11.09 -5.99 2.07
C SER A 409 11.45 -7.43 1.69
N LEU A 410 12.30 -7.62 0.67
CA LEU A 410 12.72 -8.95 0.21
C LEU A 410 13.52 -9.72 1.26
N GLY A 411 14.21 -9.05 2.18
CA GLY A 411 14.89 -9.66 3.32
C GLY A 411 13.94 -10.31 4.35
N THR A 412 12.64 -10.05 4.24
CA THR A 412 11.62 -10.81 4.98
C THR A 412 11.01 -11.95 4.16
N SER A 413 11.52 -12.18 2.94
CA SER A 413 11.00 -13.10 1.93
C SER A 413 9.61 -12.72 1.39
N LEU A 414 9.36 -13.07 0.13
CA LEU A 414 8.13 -12.76 -0.61
C LEU A 414 7.50 -14.05 -1.14
N LEU A 415 6.27 -14.32 -0.74
CA LEU A 415 5.43 -15.38 -1.29
C LEU A 415 4.45 -14.81 -2.31
N VAL A 416 4.48 -15.32 -3.54
CA VAL A 416 3.62 -14.90 -4.65
C VAL A 416 2.71 -16.05 -5.07
N VAL A 417 1.41 -15.94 -4.85
CA VAL A 417 0.45 -17.01 -5.13
C VAL A 417 -0.54 -16.58 -6.21
N GLY A 418 -0.76 -17.47 -7.16
CA GLY A 418 -1.91 -17.40 -8.07
C GLY A 418 -1.76 -18.31 -9.27
N PRO A 419 -2.83 -18.50 -10.05
CA PRO A 419 -2.86 -19.53 -11.10
C PRO A 419 -1.81 -19.30 -12.19
N PRO A 420 -1.46 -20.34 -12.99
CA PRO A 420 -0.66 -20.17 -14.20
C PRO A 420 -1.24 -19.11 -15.14
N GLY A 421 -0.39 -18.32 -15.79
CA GLY A 421 -0.82 -17.28 -16.73
C GLY A 421 -1.30 -15.96 -16.09
N SER A 422 -1.34 -15.84 -14.75
CA SER A 422 -1.70 -14.60 -14.05
C SER A 422 -0.65 -13.48 -14.15
N GLY A 423 0.51 -13.75 -14.74
CA GLY A 423 1.59 -12.78 -14.95
C GLY A 423 2.60 -12.67 -13.83
N LYS A 424 2.66 -13.62 -12.87
CA LYS A 424 3.64 -13.65 -11.77
C LYS A 424 5.08 -13.45 -12.25
N THR A 425 5.51 -14.26 -13.22
CA THR A 425 6.87 -14.26 -13.76
C THR A 425 7.22 -12.91 -14.38
N GLU A 426 6.38 -12.42 -15.29
CA GLU A 426 6.67 -11.20 -16.08
C GLU A 426 6.52 -9.91 -15.27
N ARG A 427 5.55 -9.85 -14.34
CA ARG A 427 5.19 -8.61 -13.63
C ARG A 427 5.84 -8.46 -12.26
N VAL A 428 6.37 -9.54 -11.68
CA VAL A 428 6.95 -9.53 -10.33
C VAL A 428 8.32 -10.21 -10.30
N VAL A 429 8.39 -11.50 -10.66
CA VAL A 429 9.63 -12.29 -10.50
C VAL A 429 10.77 -11.71 -11.34
N ARG A 430 10.55 -11.50 -12.64
CA ARG A 430 11.55 -10.93 -13.55
C ARG A 430 11.99 -9.53 -13.13
N PRO A 431 11.09 -8.56 -12.84
CA PRO A 431 11.50 -7.26 -12.28
C PRO A 431 12.34 -7.38 -11.00
N VAL A 432 12.00 -8.30 -10.09
CA VAL A 432 12.78 -8.52 -8.86
C VAL A 432 14.17 -9.07 -9.19
N VAL A 433 14.27 -10.06 -10.07
CA VAL A 433 15.56 -10.61 -10.53
C VAL A 433 16.41 -9.52 -11.21
N GLU A 434 15.82 -8.68 -12.06
CA GLU A 434 16.51 -7.55 -12.68
C GLU A 434 17.05 -6.56 -11.63
N SER A 435 16.25 -6.21 -10.62
CA SER A 435 16.67 -5.31 -9.54
C SER A 435 17.85 -5.87 -8.75
N LEU A 436 17.78 -7.16 -8.40
CA LEU A 436 18.85 -7.85 -7.70
C LEU A 436 20.11 -7.98 -8.57
N ALA A 437 19.95 -8.22 -9.87
CA ALA A 437 21.06 -8.26 -10.82
C ALA A 437 21.73 -6.88 -11.02
N LEU A 438 20.96 -5.79 -11.02
CA LEU A 438 21.52 -4.43 -11.02
C LEU A 438 22.29 -4.15 -9.72
N ARG A 439 21.78 -4.60 -8.57
CA ARG A 439 22.50 -4.50 -7.29
C ARG A 439 23.74 -5.39 -7.21
N ALA A 440 23.76 -6.50 -7.92
CA ALA A 440 24.95 -7.34 -8.05
C ALA A 440 26.05 -6.60 -8.84
N LEU A 441 25.69 -5.90 -9.92
CA LEU A 441 26.64 -5.05 -10.68
C LEU A 441 27.23 -3.90 -9.86
N THR A 442 26.56 -3.44 -8.80
CA THR A 442 27.09 -2.43 -7.86
C THR A 442 27.86 -3.04 -6.68
N GLY A 443 27.95 -4.37 -6.62
CA GLY A 443 28.63 -5.13 -5.56
C GLY A 443 27.84 -5.21 -4.26
N GLN A 444 26.50 -5.04 -4.30
CA GLN A 444 25.65 -4.96 -3.11
C GLN A 444 24.75 -6.20 -2.90
N ALA A 445 24.68 -7.10 -3.88
CA ALA A 445 23.84 -8.30 -3.80
C ALA A 445 24.42 -9.47 -4.60
N ALA A 446 23.94 -10.67 -4.30
CA ALA A 446 24.05 -11.85 -5.15
C ALA A 446 22.65 -12.45 -5.34
N VAL A 447 22.36 -12.95 -6.55
CA VAL A 447 21.05 -13.49 -6.90
C VAL A 447 21.17 -14.86 -7.53
N LEU A 448 20.37 -15.80 -7.03
CA LEU A 448 20.16 -17.13 -7.61
C LEU A 448 18.73 -17.20 -8.12
N ALA A 449 18.56 -17.11 -9.43
CA ALA A 449 17.26 -17.19 -10.09
C ALA A 449 17.05 -18.58 -10.68
N VAL A 450 15.99 -19.27 -10.26
CA VAL A 450 15.67 -20.64 -10.67
C VAL A 450 14.30 -20.63 -11.33
N GLY A 451 14.20 -21.26 -12.50
CA GLY A 451 12.93 -21.42 -13.18
C GLY A 451 13.02 -22.33 -14.39
N ALA A 452 11.90 -22.47 -15.10
CA ALA A 452 11.85 -23.20 -16.36
C ALA A 452 12.86 -22.63 -17.38
N GLY A 453 13.50 -23.51 -18.14
CA GLY A 453 14.48 -23.09 -19.14
C GLY A 453 13.95 -22.06 -20.16
N GLY A 454 14.81 -21.11 -20.51
CA GLY A 454 14.57 -20.06 -21.50
C GLY A 454 14.67 -18.63 -20.95
N ASP A 455 14.29 -17.65 -21.77
CA ASP A 455 14.51 -16.22 -21.48
C ASP A 455 13.45 -15.56 -20.59
N ARG A 456 12.64 -16.35 -19.87
CA ARG A 456 11.55 -15.84 -19.01
C ARG A 456 12.07 -14.93 -17.90
N LEU A 457 13.18 -15.34 -17.26
CA LEU A 457 13.83 -14.58 -16.19
C LEU A 457 14.81 -13.53 -16.73
N GLY A 458 15.10 -13.52 -18.03
CA GLY A 458 16.00 -12.59 -18.69
C GLY A 458 16.97 -13.30 -19.64
N PRO A 459 17.62 -12.56 -20.55
CA PRO A 459 18.59 -13.13 -21.48
C PRO A 459 19.88 -13.57 -20.77
N ASP A 460 20.61 -14.53 -21.35
CA ASP A 460 21.85 -15.08 -20.76
C ASP A 460 22.89 -14.01 -20.39
N GLY A 461 23.04 -12.98 -21.23
CA GLY A 461 23.98 -11.88 -20.98
C GLY A 461 23.67 -11.01 -19.75
N ALA A 462 22.53 -11.23 -19.08
CA ALA A 462 22.19 -10.60 -17.81
C ALA A 462 22.85 -11.30 -16.60
N TYR A 463 23.38 -12.50 -16.78
CA TYR A 463 23.92 -13.35 -15.73
C TYR A 463 25.42 -13.60 -15.91
N ASP A 464 26.11 -13.87 -14.80
CA ASP A 464 27.51 -14.28 -14.77
C ASP A 464 27.65 -15.78 -14.98
N VAL A 465 26.71 -16.54 -14.41
CA VAL A 465 26.64 -18.01 -14.52
C VAL A 465 25.23 -18.41 -14.94
N VAL A 466 25.15 -19.21 -16.00
CA VAL A 466 23.90 -19.83 -16.47
C VAL A 466 24.12 -21.34 -16.50
N VAL A 467 23.37 -22.05 -15.66
CA VAL A 467 23.39 -23.51 -15.55
C VAL A 467 22.12 -24.05 -16.20
N ARG A 468 22.25 -24.78 -17.30
CA ARG A 468 21.11 -25.35 -18.03
C ARG A 468 21.07 -26.86 -17.86
N ILE A 469 20.30 -27.31 -16.87
CA ILE A 469 20.33 -28.71 -16.45
C ILE A 469 19.74 -29.59 -17.54
N GLY A 470 20.56 -30.51 -18.06
CA GLY A 470 20.21 -31.40 -19.17
C GLY A 470 20.33 -30.81 -20.57
N ASP A 471 20.89 -29.60 -20.71
CA ASP A 471 21.25 -29.00 -22.00
C ASP A 471 22.77 -29.13 -22.22
N PRO A 472 23.24 -29.86 -23.25
CA PRO A 472 24.68 -30.00 -23.52
C PRO A 472 25.37 -28.67 -23.86
N ALA A 473 24.63 -27.63 -24.23
CA ALA A 473 25.17 -26.29 -24.45
C ALA A 473 25.45 -25.52 -23.15
N SER A 474 25.09 -26.06 -21.98
CA SER A 474 25.43 -25.44 -20.70
C SER A 474 26.94 -25.26 -20.56
N LEU A 475 27.37 -24.08 -20.13
CA LEU A 475 28.79 -23.79 -19.88
C LEU A 475 29.27 -24.27 -18.51
N HIS A 476 28.35 -24.45 -17.57
CA HIS A 476 28.61 -24.85 -16.20
C HIS A 476 27.71 -26.03 -15.84
N ASP A 477 28.24 -26.91 -15.01
CA ASP A 477 27.53 -28.04 -14.44
C ASP A 477 26.94 -27.64 -13.08
N PHE A 478 26.13 -28.49 -12.46
CA PHE A 478 25.52 -28.20 -11.15
C PHE A 478 26.14 -29.06 -10.04
N ASP A 479 26.59 -28.41 -8.96
CA ASP A 479 27.09 -29.12 -7.79
C ASP A 479 25.94 -29.68 -6.94
N LEU A 480 25.78 -31.02 -6.95
CA LEU A 480 24.78 -31.72 -6.13
C LEU A 480 25.00 -31.52 -4.61
N TYR A 481 26.21 -31.18 -4.20
CA TYR A 481 26.60 -31.05 -2.79
C TYR A 481 26.76 -29.59 -2.34
N GLY A 482 26.45 -28.62 -3.19
CA GLY A 482 26.44 -27.19 -2.83
C GLY A 482 27.80 -26.61 -2.43
N GLY A 483 28.91 -27.26 -2.81
CA GLY A 483 30.30 -26.93 -2.51
C GLY A 483 30.68 -26.97 -1.04
N THR A 484 29.98 -27.75 -0.23
CA THR A 484 30.51 -28.10 1.09
C THR A 484 31.64 -29.12 0.97
N THR A 485 32.54 -29.10 1.95
CA THR A 485 33.54 -30.15 2.18
C THR A 485 33.15 -31.03 3.37
N ASP A 486 32.02 -30.78 4.01
CA ASP A 486 31.54 -31.56 5.16
C ASP A 486 30.54 -32.63 4.67
N PRO A 487 30.84 -33.94 4.85
CA PRO A 487 29.91 -35.00 4.46
C PRO A 487 28.56 -34.92 5.17
N ASP A 488 28.50 -34.41 6.40
CA ASP A 488 27.24 -34.34 7.16
C ASP A 488 26.36 -33.19 6.66
N GLU A 489 26.95 -32.03 6.35
CA GLU A 489 26.24 -30.91 5.71
C GLU A 489 25.71 -31.30 4.32
N ALA A 490 26.55 -31.98 3.52
CA ALA A 490 26.18 -32.53 2.22
C ALA A 490 25.01 -33.52 2.34
N ALA A 491 25.11 -34.45 3.29
CA ALA A 491 24.08 -35.46 3.55
C ALA A 491 22.77 -34.84 4.01
N ALA A 492 22.81 -33.83 4.88
CA ALA A 492 21.61 -33.14 5.36
C ALA A 492 20.89 -32.39 4.24
N ALA A 493 21.62 -31.63 3.42
CA ALA A 493 21.04 -30.90 2.28
C ALA A 493 20.46 -31.87 1.23
N LEU A 494 21.17 -32.96 0.95
CA LEU A 494 20.73 -33.96 -0.02
C LEU A 494 19.53 -34.77 0.49
N ALA A 495 19.50 -35.16 1.77
CA ALA A 495 18.35 -35.81 2.39
C ALA A 495 17.10 -34.94 2.30
N GLU A 496 17.23 -33.65 2.60
CA GLU A 496 16.13 -32.69 2.49
C GLU A 496 15.65 -32.54 1.04
N GLY A 497 16.57 -32.47 0.08
CA GLY A 497 16.26 -32.43 -1.36
C GLY A 497 15.56 -33.69 -1.88
N LEU A 498 16.01 -34.87 -1.48
CA LEU A 498 15.51 -36.15 -2.00
C LEU A 498 14.22 -36.61 -1.32
N ALA A 499 14.12 -36.42 0.00
CA ALA A 499 13.10 -37.03 0.83
C ALA A 499 12.29 -36.06 1.71
N GLY A 500 12.62 -34.76 1.74
CA GLY A 500 11.95 -33.80 2.62
C GLY A 500 10.44 -33.60 2.34
N ASP A 501 9.94 -34.05 1.19
CA ASP A 501 8.52 -34.05 0.84
C ASP A 501 7.76 -35.31 1.28
N LEU A 502 8.46 -36.34 1.76
CA LEU A 502 7.87 -37.62 2.12
C LEU A 502 7.46 -37.61 3.61
N PRO A 503 6.16 -37.64 3.94
CA PRO A 503 5.70 -37.53 5.33
C PRO A 503 6.06 -38.74 6.19
N THR A 504 6.28 -39.90 5.56
CA THR A 504 6.59 -41.17 6.24
C THR A 504 8.08 -41.38 6.50
N LEU A 505 8.95 -40.58 5.87
CA LEU A 505 10.40 -40.74 5.98
C LEU A 505 10.97 -39.68 6.93
N ASP A 506 11.74 -40.11 7.92
CA ASP A 506 12.49 -39.18 8.76
C ASP A 506 13.73 -38.66 8.01
N THR A 507 13.71 -37.38 7.63
CA THR A 507 14.84 -36.71 6.97
C THR A 507 16.14 -36.83 7.75
N ARG A 508 16.10 -36.86 9.10
CA ARG A 508 17.32 -37.02 9.91
C ARG A 508 17.94 -38.39 9.70
N ARG A 509 17.10 -39.43 9.66
CA ARG A 509 17.54 -40.80 9.37
C ARG A 509 18.09 -40.93 7.95
N ALA A 510 17.46 -40.26 6.99
CA ALA A 510 17.96 -40.17 5.61
C ALA A 510 19.33 -39.47 5.54
N ALA A 511 19.51 -38.36 6.26
CA ALA A 511 20.79 -37.66 6.36
C ALA A 511 21.87 -38.54 7.00
N THR A 512 21.57 -39.26 8.08
CA THR A 512 22.52 -40.21 8.68
C THR A 512 22.93 -41.31 7.69
N ALA A 513 21.96 -41.92 6.98
CA ALA A 513 22.26 -42.95 6.01
C ALA A 513 23.15 -42.44 4.85
N LEU A 514 22.91 -41.21 4.39
CA LEU A 514 23.75 -40.56 3.38
C LEU A 514 25.14 -40.22 3.94
N GLY A 515 25.25 -39.68 5.15
CA GLY A 515 26.53 -39.34 5.77
C GLY A 515 27.45 -40.56 5.93
N GLN A 516 26.86 -41.70 6.29
CA GLN A 516 27.55 -42.99 6.40
C GLN A 516 28.05 -43.56 5.06
N LEU A 517 27.64 -42.99 3.92
CA LEU A 517 28.15 -43.34 2.59
C LEU A 517 29.08 -42.24 2.04
N LEU A 518 28.68 -40.98 2.15
CA LEU A 518 29.41 -39.82 1.64
C LEU A 518 30.75 -39.61 2.35
N GLY A 519 30.79 -39.77 3.68
CA GLY A 519 32.02 -39.64 4.47
C GLY A 519 33.08 -40.66 4.06
N PRO A 520 32.77 -41.97 4.09
CA PRO A 520 33.70 -43.01 3.66
C PRO A 520 34.14 -42.87 2.21
N TYR A 521 33.23 -42.57 1.27
CA TYR A 521 33.59 -42.37 -0.13
C TYR A 521 34.57 -41.21 -0.31
N ARG A 522 34.28 -40.06 0.31
CA ARG A 522 35.13 -38.88 0.20
C ARG A 522 36.51 -39.07 0.87
N ALA A 523 36.59 -39.84 1.94
CA ALA A 523 37.87 -40.14 2.58
C ALA A 523 38.83 -40.89 1.63
N VAL A 524 38.29 -41.79 0.80
CA VAL A 524 39.08 -42.55 -0.19
C VAL A 524 39.36 -41.73 -1.45
N HIS A 525 38.33 -41.09 -2.01
CA HIS A 525 38.39 -40.49 -3.35
C HIS A 525 38.72 -38.99 -3.35
N GLY A 526 38.70 -38.32 -2.20
CA GLY A 526 38.90 -36.86 -2.08
C GLY A 526 37.72 -36.02 -2.57
N VAL A 527 36.77 -36.62 -3.29
CA VAL A 527 35.56 -36.02 -3.85
C VAL A 527 34.32 -36.79 -3.39
N PHE A 528 33.15 -36.19 -3.51
CA PHE A 528 31.88 -36.91 -3.30
C PHE A 528 31.53 -37.78 -4.51
N PRO A 529 30.70 -38.84 -4.35
CA PRO A 529 30.30 -39.67 -5.48
C PRO A 529 29.51 -38.86 -6.51
N ALA A 530 29.59 -39.21 -7.80
CA ALA A 530 28.62 -38.67 -8.76
C ALA A 530 27.30 -39.46 -8.63
N VAL A 531 26.29 -39.03 -9.39
CA VAL A 531 24.92 -39.58 -9.29
C VAL A 531 24.85 -41.11 -9.47
N PRO A 532 25.50 -41.73 -10.48
CA PRO A 532 25.47 -43.18 -10.64
C PRO A 532 26.12 -43.93 -9.46
N GLU A 533 27.29 -43.48 -9.00
CA GLU A 533 28.00 -44.09 -7.88
C GLU A 533 27.20 -43.96 -6.58
N LEU A 534 26.58 -42.80 -6.34
CA LEU A 534 25.72 -42.61 -5.19
C LEU A 534 24.50 -43.55 -5.24
N ARG A 535 23.90 -43.74 -6.42
CA ARG A 535 22.80 -44.68 -6.61
C ARG A 535 23.24 -46.10 -6.26
N GLU A 536 24.36 -46.58 -6.79
CA GLU A 536 24.88 -47.94 -6.50
C GLU A 536 25.18 -48.16 -5.01
N LEU A 537 25.72 -47.14 -4.33
CA LEU A 537 25.97 -47.18 -2.89
C LEU A 537 24.67 -47.24 -2.08
N LEU A 538 23.63 -46.51 -2.49
CA LEU A 538 22.31 -46.52 -1.83
C LEU A 538 21.54 -47.82 -2.08
N GLU A 539 21.62 -48.37 -3.29
CA GLU A 539 21.05 -49.69 -3.64
C GLU A 539 21.73 -50.83 -2.89
N GLY A 540 22.92 -50.58 -2.32
CA GLY A 540 23.68 -51.57 -1.57
C GLY A 540 24.40 -52.57 -2.47
N SER A 541 24.84 -52.14 -3.65
CA SER A 541 25.60 -52.98 -4.57
C SER A 541 26.84 -53.56 -3.88
N ALA A 542 26.95 -54.90 -3.88
CA ALA A 542 28.05 -55.60 -3.23
C ALA A 542 29.41 -55.16 -3.81
N THR A 543 29.49 -54.97 -5.14
CA THR A 543 30.73 -54.55 -5.80
C THR A 543 31.17 -53.14 -5.36
N ALA A 544 30.23 -52.20 -5.25
CA ALA A 544 30.52 -50.83 -4.84
C ALA A 544 30.93 -50.75 -3.37
N LEU A 545 30.20 -51.44 -2.48
CA LEU A 545 30.47 -51.44 -1.05
C LEU A 545 31.76 -52.19 -0.68
N ASP A 546 32.01 -53.36 -1.29
CA ASP A 546 33.22 -54.14 -1.04
C ASP A 546 34.47 -53.42 -1.59
N GLY A 547 34.36 -52.78 -2.76
CA GLY A 547 35.42 -51.95 -3.32
C GLY A 547 35.75 -50.76 -2.40
N LEU A 548 34.73 -50.06 -1.90
CA LEU A 548 34.92 -48.94 -0.96
C LEU A 548 35.53 -49.42 0.37
N ARG A 549 35.07 -50.55 0.90
CA ARG A 549 35.62 -51.18 2.11
C ARG A 549 37.11 -51.51 1.93
N GLN A 550 37.48 -52.20 0.86
CA GLN A 550 38.86 -52.57 0.58
C GLN A 550 39.76 -51.33 0.45
N ALA A 551 39.26 -50.27 -0.20
CA ALA A 551 40.00 -49.02 -0.33
C ALA A 551 40.20 -48.33 1.03
N LEU A 552 39.18 -48.31 1.90
CA LEU A 552 39.27 -47.77 3.26
C LEU A 552 40.25 -48.57 4.14
N GLU A 553 40.25 -49.90 4.02
CA GLU A 553 41.20 -50.77 4.72
C GLU A 553 42.64 -50.49 4.27
N SER A 554 42.88 -50.40 2.96
CA SER A 554 44.21 -50.10 2.40
C SER A 554 44.72 -48.71 2.78
N SER A 555 43.81 -47.76 2.96
CA SER A 555 44.13 -46.37 3.33
C SER A 555 44.16 -46.12 4.84
N GLY A 556 43.84 -47.13 5.66
CA GLY A 556 43.87 -47.04 7.13
C GLY A 556 42.75 -46.20 7.75
N HIS A 557 41.63 -45.96 7.05
CA HIS A 557 40.52 -45.12 7.53
C HIS A 557 39.55 -45.89 8.45
N HIS A 558 40.04 -46.41 9.58
CA HIS A 558 39.26 -47.26 10.50
C HIS A 558 37.98 -46.61 11.05
N ALA A 559 37.95 -45.29 11.24
CA ALA A 559 36.74 -44.59 11.68
C ALA A 559 35.62 -44.68 10.62
N MET A 560 35.97 -44.49 9.35
CA MET A 560 35.04 -44.54 8.23
C MET A 560 34.59 -45.97 7.91
N LEU A 561 35.43 -46.98 8.16
CA LEU A 561 35.01 -48.38 8.11
C LEU A 561 33.88 -48.69 9.10
N ARG A 562 33.96 -48.16 10.32
CA ARG A 562 32.88 -48.34 11.32
C ARG A 562 31.56 -47.70 10.90
N GLU A 563 31.61 -46.56 10.22
CA GLU A 563 30.40 -45.92 9.65
C GLU A 563 29.80 -46.77 8.53
N LEU A 564 30.63 -47.29 7.62
CA LEU A 564 30.19 -48.18 6.55
C LEU A 564 29.59 -49.49 7.09
N ASP A 565 30.22 -50.10 8.09
CA ASP A 565 29.72 -51.28 8.81
C ASP A 565 28.40 -50.99 9.55
N ALA A 566 28.24 -49.78 10.09
CA ALA A 566 26.99 -49.34 10.70
C ALA A 566 25.88 -49.24 9.66
N ARG A 567 26.17 -48.67 8.49
CA ARG A 567 25.21 -48.58 7.38
C ARG A 567 24.77 -49.96 6.89
N GLN A 568 25.71 -50.88 6.68
CA GLN A 568 25.39 -52.25 6.24
C GLN A 568 24.54 -53.02 7.27
N ARG A 569 24.77 -52.85 8.57
CA ARG A 569 23.91 -53.46 9.61
C ARG A 569 22.49 -52.91 9.62
N GLN A 570 22.30 -51.66 9.19
CA GLN A 570 20.99 -51.03 9.10
C GLN A 570 20.27 -51.35 7.78
N ALA A 571 20.98 -51.88 6.78
CA ALA A 571 20.45 -52.16 5.46
C ALA A 571 19.34 -53.22 5.53
N GLY A 572 18.23 -52.98 4.84
CA GLY A 572 17.10 -53.92 4.76
C GLY A 572 16.21 -53.99 6.02
N GLY A 573 16.46 -53.13 7.02
CA GLY A 573 15.59 -53.00 8.19
C GLY A 573 14.28 -52.25 7.90
N ALA A 574 13.27 -52.45 8.76
CA ALA A 574 12.02 -51.69 8.69
C ALA A 574 12.29 -50.17 8.90
N GLY A 575 12.07 -49.37 7.85
CA GLY A 575 12.32 -47.94 7.84
C GLY A 575 13.73 -47.52 7.37
N ASP A 576 14.48 -48.39 6.69
CA ASP A 576 15.69 -48.00 5.96
C ASP A 576 15.36 -47.00 4.83
N PRO A 577 15.91 -45.78 4.83
CA PRO A 577 15.64 -44.80 3.80
C PRO A 577 16.34 -45.07 2.46
N ALA A 578 17.33 -45.97 2.41
CA ALA A 578 18.24 -46.05 1.27
C ALA A 578 17.57 -46.46 -0.05
N ALA A 579 16.61 -47.39 -0.03
CA ALA A 579 15.89 -47.78 -1.24
C ALA A 579 15.09 -46.60 -1.84
N VAL A 580 14.41 -45.83 -0.97
CA VAL A 580 13.67 -44.64 -1.38
C VAL A 580 14.62 -43.56 -1.90
N LEU A 581 15.76 -43.36 -1.24
CA LEU A 581 16.77 -42.40 -1.70
C LEU A 581 17.39 -42.82 -3.04
N ALA A 582 17.64 -44.11 -3.26
CA ALA A 582 18.11 -44.68 -4.52
C ALA A 582 17.12 -44.41 -5.66
N ASP A 583 15.83 -44.68 -5.43
CA ASP A 583 14.77 -44.40 -6.41
C ASP A 583 14.70 -42.90 -6.77
N ARG A 584 14.85 -42.02 -5.76
CA ARG A 584 14.79 -40.57 -5.97
C ARG A 584 16.01 -40.04 -6.72
N ILE A 585 17.22 -40.52 -6.39
CA ILE A 585 18.43 -40.11 -7.10
C ILE A 585 18.48 -40.70 -8.52
N ALA A 586 17.88 -41.86 -8.77
CA ALA A 586 17.79 -42.47 -10.10
C ALA A 586 17.07 -41.60 -11.14
N VAL A 587 16.24 -40.64 -10.70
CA VAL A 587 15.63 -39.62 -11.57
C VAL A 587 16.70 -38.73 -12.23
N LEU A 588 17.83 -38.53 -11.56
CA LEU A 588 18.99 -37.77 -12.06
C LEU A 588 20.00 -38.66 -12.81
N ASP A 589 19.93 -39.99 -12.66
CA ASP A 589 20.78 -40.96 -13.38
C ASP A 589 20.21 -41.29 -14.78
N ARG A 590 19.84 -40.25 -15.53
CA ARG A 590 19.32 -40.39 -16.91
C ARG A 590 20.41 -40.01 -17.90
N PRO A 591 20.44 -40.61 -19.11
CA PRO A 591 21.40 -40.21 -20.15
C PRO A 591 21.37 -38.72 -20.48
N ALA A 592 20.22 -38.06 -20.32
CA ALA A 592 20.05 -36.62 -20.51
C ALA A 592 20.89 -35.77 -19.52
N PHE A 593 21.25 -36.34 -18.36
CA PHE A 593 22.04 -35.69 -17.31
C PHE A 593 23.45 -36.28 -17.17
N ALA A 594 23.85 -37.18 -18.07
CA ALA A 594 25.14 -37.86 -18.00
C ALA A 594 26.29 -36.84 -17.94
N GLY A 595 27.15 -36.97 -16.92
CA GLY A 595 28.27 -36.06 -16.67
C GLY A 595 27.89 -34.69 -16.09
N PHE A 596 26.60 -34.31 -16.06
CA PHE A 596 26.16 -32.99 -15.59
C PHE A 596 26.30 -32.81 -14.07
N PHE A 597 26.36 -33.92 -13.33
CA PHE A 597 26.57 -33.94 -11.88
C PHE A 597 27.90 -34.64 -11.53
N ALA A 598 28.88 -34.57 -12.43
CA ALA A 598 30.21 -35.11 -12.17
C ALA A 598 30.92 -34.30 -11.07
N THR A 599 31.73 -34.99 -10.25
CA THR A 599 32.48 -34.41 -9.13
C THR A 599 33.99 -34.48 -9.31
N GLY A 600 34.45 -35.08 -10.41
CA GLY A 600 35.86 -35.32 -10.73
C GLY A 600 36.62 -34.09 -11.24
N PRO A 601 37.92 -34.24 -11.56
CA PRO A 601 38.78 -33.12 -11.99
C PRO A 601 38.34 -32.46 -13.30
N ASP A 602 37.64 -33.19 -14.17
CA ASP A 602 37.12 -32.68 -15.43
C ASP A 602 35.75 -31.98 -15.28
N ALA A 603 35.15 -32.04 -14.08
CA ALA A 603 33.88 -31.40 -13.82
C ALA A 603 34.05 -29.89 -13.68
N ARG A 604 33.03 -29.15 -14.10
CA ARG A 604 32.96 -27.68 -14.00
C ARG A 604 31.76 -27.24 -13.16
N PRO A 605 31.63 -27.73 -11.91
CA PRO A 605 30.43 -27.52 -11.12
C PRO A 605 30.37 -26.07 -10.64
N PHE A 606 29.24 -25.42 -10.88
CA PHE A 606 28.89 -24.20 -10.17
C PHE A 606 28.45 -24.56 -8.75
N SER A 607 29.13 -23.99 -7.76
CA SER A 607 28.78 -24.12 -6.34
C SER A 607 27.97 -22.93 -5.84
N LEU A 608 26.87 -23.21 -5.13
CA LEU A 608 26.05 -22.17 -4.50
C LEU A 608 26.80 -21.39 -3.43
N ARG A 609 27.83 -21.97 -2.80
CA ARG A 609 28.63 -21.30 -1.76
C ARG A 609 29.38 -20.08 -2.31
N SER A 610 29.65 -20.03 -3.63
CA SER A 610 30.23 -18.85 -4.28
C SER A 610 29.37 -17.58 -4.13
N LEU A 611 28.06 -17.71 -3.89
CA LEU A 611 27.14 -16.58 -3.64
C LEU A 611 27.44 -15.84 -2.33
N GLU A 612 28.11 -16.47 -1.36
CA GLU A 612 28.47 -15.83 -0.10
C GLU A 612 29.60 -14.81 -0.26
N GLN A 613 30.51 -15.09 -1.20
CA GLN A 613 31.79 -14.38 -1.34
C GLN A 613 31.78 -13.37 -2.48
N HIS A 614 30.97 -13.61 -3.50
CA HIS A 614 30.97 -12.84 -4.74
C HIS A 614 29.56 -12.33 -5.08
N PRO A 615 29.43 -11.09 -5.59
CA PRO A 615 28.14 -10.51 -5.99
C PRO A 615 27.66 -11.10 -7.33
N LEU A 616 27.46 -12.42 -7.38
CA LEU A 616 27.16 -13.14 -8.61
C LEU A 616 25.69 -13.03 -8.99
N ARG A 617 25.46 -13.04 -10.31
CA ARG A 617 24.14 -13.18 -10.93
C ARG A 617 24.06 -14.55 -11.55
N VAL A 618 23.26 -15.43 -10.97
CA VAL A 618 23.18 -16.84 -11.38
C VAL A 618 21.77 -17.17 -11.84
N ARG A 619 21.65 -17.84 -12.99
CA ARG A 619 20.40 -18.43 -13.48
C ARG A 619 20.54 -19.96 -13.56
N VAL A 620 19.60 -20.69 -12.99
CA VAL A 620 19.49 -22.14 -13.13
C VAL A 620 18.21 -22.45 -13.88
N ASP A 621 18.38 -23.01 -15.07
CA ASP A 621 17.31 -23.42 -15.97
C ASP A 621 16.98 -24.89 -15.71
N LEU A 622 15.77 -25.14 -15.24
CA LEU A 622 15.28 -26.48 -14.91
C LEU A 622 14.59 -27.15 -16.13
N PRO A 623 14.74 -28.48 -16.29
CA PRO A 623 14.19 -29.23 -17.42
C PRO A 623 12.69 -29.57 -17.26
N GLU A 624 11.86 -28.62 -16.81
CA GLU A 624 10.46 -28.88 -16.41
C GLU A 624 9.59 -29.56 -17.48
N ARG A 625 9.84 -29.25 -18.76
CA ARG A 625 9.06 -29.81 -19.88
C ARG A 625 9.40 -31.28 -20.16
N ALA A 626 10.67 -31.66 -19.97
CA ALA A 626 11.16 -33.00 -20.29
C ALA A 626 11.20 -33.92 -19.06
N HIS A 627 11.54 -33.35 -17.90
CA HIS A 627 11.83 -34.09 -16.67
C HIS A 627 11.23 -33.35 -15.46
N ALA A 628 9.90 -33.28 -15.38
CA ALA A 628 9.19 -32.55 -14.33
C ALA A 628 9.51 -33.05 -12.90
N GLU A 629 9.72 -34.36 -12.72
CA GLU A 629 10.12 -34.92 -11.42
C GLU A 629 11.53 -34.50 -11.01
N ALA A 630 12.49 -34.53 -11.95
CA ALA A 630 13.86 -34.06 -11.74
C ALA A 630 13.86 -32.58 -11.35
N SER A 631 13.07 -31.74 -12.05
CA SER A 631 12.93 -30.33 -11.73
C SER A 631 12.44 -30.10 -10.31
N ARG A 632 11.38 -30.79 -9.86
CA ARG A 632 10.87 -30.65 -8.48
C ARG A 632 11.91 -31.03 -7.42
N LEU A 633 12.61 -32.14 -7.64
CA LEU A 633 13.68 -32.60 -6.77
C LEU A 633 14.82 -31.58 -6.71
N LEU A 634 15.27 -31.08 -7.86
CA LEU A 634 16.35 -30.10 -7.96
C LEU A 634 15.96 -28.75 -7.34
N THR A 635 14.73 -28.26 -7.56
CA THR A 635 14.27 -27.02 -6.92
C THR A 635 14.29 -27.15 -5.40
N ARG A 636 13.82 -28.28 -4.86
CA ARG A 636 13.84 -28.53 -3.41
C ARG A 636 15.27 -28.66 -2.89
N LEU A 637 16.15 -29.35 -3.61
CA LEU A 637 17.58 -29.44 -3.28
C LEU A 637 18.24 -28.05 -3.27
N ILE A 638 17.99 -27.22 -4.29
CA ILE A 638 18.51 -25.84 -4.36
C ILE A 638 18.02 -25.02 -3.17
N LEU A 639 16.74 -25.12 -2.79
CA LEU A 639 16.21 -24.44 -1.62
C LEU A 639 16.85 -24.95 -0.31
N ALA A 640 17.06 -26.26 -0.19
CA ALA A 640 17.74 -26.87 0.95
C ALA A 640 19.21 -26.42 1.07
N GLN A 641 19.96 -26.48 -0.04
CA GLN A 641 21.34 -25.99 -0.11
C GLN A 641 21.41 -24.48 0.18
N PHE A 642 20.49 -23.68 -0.35
CA PHE A 642 20.42 -22.24 -0.07
C PHE A 642 20.23 -21.96 1.43
N ASN A 643 19.35 -22.71 2.09
CA ASN A 643 19.16 -22.61 3.54
C ASN A 643 20.40 -23.04 4.32
N ALA A 644 21.10 -24.09 3.87
CA ALA A 644 22.33 -24.55 4.51
C ALA A 644 23.46 -23.50 4.43
N ILE A 645 23.73 -22.95 3.23
CA ILE A 645 24.77 -21.90 3.06
C ILE A 645 24.42 -20.65 3.88
N THR A 646 23.17 -20.19 3.83
CA THR A 646 22.77 -18.98 4.55
C THR A 646 22.79 -19.15 6.07
N ALA A 647 22.58 -20.37 6.57
CA ALA A 647 22.71 -20.69 8.00
C ALA A 647 24.17 -20.68 8.48
N ALA A 648 25.12 -21.13 7.65
CA ALA A 648 26.55 -21.14 7.96
C ALA A 648 27.25 -19.79 7.71
N ARG A 649 26.54 -18.83 7.12
CA ARG A 649 27.08 -17.56 6.62
C ARG A 649 27.59 -16.63 7.73
N ALA A 650 28.89 -16.32 7.68
CA ALA A 650 29.54 -15.36 8.57
C ALA A 650 29.53 -13.91 8.03
N ASP A 651 29.87 -13.70 6.75
CA ASP A 651 29.86 -12.36 6.12
C ASP A 651 28.47 -11.99 5.62
N ARG A 652 27.92 -10.88 6.10
CA ARG A 652 26.58 -10.36 5.77
C ARG A 652 26.62 -9.08 4.95
N SER A 653 27.79 -8.73 4.39
CA SER A 653 27.99 -7.53 3.58
C SER A 653 27.11 -7.49 2.33
N LEU A 654 26.96 -8.63 1.65
CA LEU A 654 26.11 -8.79 0.47
C LEU A 654 24.68 -9.18 0.85
N PHE A 655 23.68 -8.61 0.18
CA PHE A 655 22.33 -9.15 0.23
C PHE A 655 22.21 -10.37 -0.69
N VAL A 656 21.89 -11.55 -0.17
CA VAL A 656 21.80 -12.77 -1.00
C VAL A 656 20.34 -13.18 -1.13
N CYS A 657 19.87 -13.39 -2.36
CA CYS A 657 18.46 -13.71 -2.61
C CYS A 657 18.28 -14.91 -3.54
N LEU A 658 17.50 -15.88 -3.09
CA LEU A 658 16.98 -16.98 -3.90
C LEU A 658 15.64 -16.58 -4.50
N VAL A 659 15.47 -16.77 -5.81
CA VAL A 659 14.22 -16.54 -6.52
C VAL A 659 13.80 -17.82 -7.21
N LEU A 660 12.68 -18.40 -6.78
CA LEU A 660 12.06 -19.57 -7.39
C LEU A 660 10.80 -19.11 -8.16
N ASP A 661 10.84 -19.18 -9.50
CA ASP A 661 9.70 -18.85 -10.36
C ASP A 661 8.56 -19.89 -10.26
N ASP A 662 8.90 -21.11 -9.85
CA ASP A 662 7.96 -22.17 -9.49
C ASP A 662 8.49 -22.95 -8.28
N ALA A 663 7.80 -22.83 -7.14
CA ALA A 663 8.10 -23.52 -5.89
C ALA A 663 7.05 -24.62 -5.57
N THR A 664 6.26 -25.05 -6.55
CA THR A 664 5.23 -26.08 -6.37
C THR A 664 5.86 -27.40 -5.91
N HIS A 665 5.36 -27.95 -4.80
CA HIS A 665 5.85 -29.19 -4.16
C HIS A 665 7.33 -29.17 -3.69
N THR A 666 7.91 -27.99 -3.45
CA THR A 666 9.30 -27.87 -2.99
C THR A 666 9.42 -27.48 -1.51
N VAL A 667 8.33 -27.01 -0.91
CA VAL A 667 8.30 -26.51 0.47
C VAL A 667 8.10 -27.66 1.45
N THR A 668 8.88 -27.64 2.52
CA THR A 668 8.98 -28.66 3.57
C THR A 668 9.06 -28.00 4.94
N ALA A 669 8.94 -28.77 6.01
CA ALA A 669 9.03 -28.23 7.37
C ALA A 669 10.39 -27.56 7.65
N GLU A 670 11.50 -28.14 7.15
CA GLU A 670 12.84 -27.59 7.40
C GLU A 670 13.12 -26.36 6.54
N THR A 671 12.65 -26.34 5.28
CA THR A 671 12.80 -25.14 4.43
C THR A 671 12.02 -23.95 4.96
N VAL A 672 10.82 -24.15 5.54
CA VAL A 672 10.07 -23.09 6.24
C VAL A 672 10.85 -22.55 7.44
N ARG A 673 11.50 -23.42 8.23
CA ARG A 673 12.37 -22.99 9.34
C ARG A 673 13.59 -22.21 8.84
N GLY A 674 14.18 -22.62 7.72
CA GLY A 674 15.27 -21.91 7.04
C GLY A 674 14.87 -20.50 6.61
N ILE A 675 13.71 -20.36 5.95
CA ILE A 675 13.17 -19.07 5.49
C ILE A 675 13.03 -18.07 6.64
N ARG A 676 12.56 -18.51 7.81
CA ARG A 676 12.44 -17.65 9.01
C ARG A 676 13.77 -17.05 9.47
N ARG A 677 14.89 -17.72 9.19
CA ARG A 677 16.23 -17.27 9.61
C ARG A 677 16.84 -16.27 8.63
N LEU A 678 16.39 -16.24 7.37
CA LEU A 678 16.97 -15.39 6.32
C LEU A 678 17.01 -13.90 6.70
N ARG A 679 15.98 -13.42 7.42
CA ARG A 679 15.88 -12.03 7.91
C ARG A 679 17.10 -11.59 8.74
N SER A 680 17.71 -12.48 9.52
CA SER A 680 18.83 -12.13 10.41
C SER A 680 20.20 -12.18 9.73
N VAL A 681 20.29 -12.80 8.56
CA VAL A 681 21.55 -13.05 7.82
C VAL A 681 21.69 -12.23 6.53
N ASN A 682 20.90 -11.15 6.41
CA ASN A 682 20.87 -10.29 5.22
C ASN A 682 20.61 -11.11 3.94
N ALA A 683 19.63 -12.00 4.01
CA ALA A 683 19.19 -12.84 2.89
C ALA A 683 17.66 -12.84 2.77
N GLY A 684 17.15 -13.30 1.63
CA GLY A 684 15.71 -13.41 1.40
C GLY A 684 15.37 -14.44 0.32
N ALA A 685 14.14 -14.92 0.32
CA ALA A 685 13.63 -15.83 -0.71
C ALA A 685 12.38 -15.25 -1.38
N VAL A 686 12.27 -15.41 -2.70
CA VAL A 686 11.06 -15.12 -3.46
C VAL A 686 10.51 -16.44 -3.98
N LEU A 687 9.33 -16.82 -3.53
CA LEU A 687 8.69 -18.10 -3.85
C LEU A 687 7.41 -17.82 -4.63
N ALA A 688 7.35 -18.27 -5.88
CA ALA A 688 6.12 -18.23 -6.66
C ALA A 688 5.43 -19.60 -6.62
N LEU A 689 4.15 -19.61 -6.24
CA LEU A 689 3.28 -20.78 -6.20
C LEU A 689 2.08 -20.59 -7.12
N ARG A 690 1.50 -21.71 -7.56
CA ARG A 690 0.26 -21.72 -8.34
C ARG A 690 -0.95 -21.62 -7.43
N THR A 691 -0.90 -22.31 -6.31
CA THR A 691 -1.89 -22.35 -5.22
C THR A 691 -1.17 -22.68 -3.91
N LEU A 692 -1.77 -22.37 -2.74
CA LEU A 692 -1.20 -22.85 -1.48
C LEU A 692 -1.36 -24.36 -1.32
N ASP A 693 -2.31 -24.99 -2.01
CA ASP A 693 -2.51 -26.45 -2.01
C ASP A 693 -1.32 -27.25 -2.58
N ASP A 694 -0.39 -26.57 -3.27
CA ASP A 694 0.88 -27.15 -3.72
C ASP A 694 1.85 -27.43 -2.55
N VAL A 695 1.57 -26.86 -1.38
CA VAL A 695 2.30 -27.03 -0.12
C VAL A 695 1.48 -27.95 0.80
N PRO A 696 2.12 -28.85 1.57
CA PRO A 696 1.43 -29.65 2.57
C PRO A 696 0.56 -28.80 3.52
N GLU A 697 -0.66 -29.26 3.80
CA GLU A 697 -1.69 -28.49 4.54
C GLU A 697 -1.21 -28.05 5.93
N ASP A 698 -0.42 -28.88 6.61
CA ASP A 698 0.17 -28.59 7.92
C ASP A 698 1.18 -27.43 7.88
N LEU A 699 1.72 -27.12 6.69
CA LEU A 699 2.72 -26.07 6.48
C LEU A 699 2.14 -24.75 5.96
N HIS A 700 0.84 -24.67 5.64
CA HIS A 700 0.21 -23.44 5.13
C HIS A 700 0.40 -22.25 6.09
N THR A 701 -0.02 -22.42 7.35
CA THR A 701 0.10 -21.38 8.38
C THR A 701 1.56 -21.10 8.75
N PRO A 702 2.43 -22.12 8.98
CA PRO A 702 3.86 -21.90 9.16
C PRO A 702 4.55 -21.13 8.04
N LEU A 703 4.21 -21.40 6.77
CA LEU A 703 4.79 -20.73 5.61
C LEU A 703 4.37 -19.26 5.57
N LEU A 704 3.08 -18.96 5.71
CA LEU A 704 2.56 -17.59 5.73
C LEU A 704 3.12 -16.78 6.91
N GLY A 705 3.39 -17.42 8.05
CA GLY A 705 4.07 -16.80 9.18
C GLY A 705 5.60 -16.70 9.04
N ALA A 706 6.21 -17.44 8.10
CA ALA A 706 7.65 -17.40 7.87
C ALA A 706 8.09 -16.28 6.93
N VAL A 707 7.21 -15.84 6.04
CA VAL A 707 7.43 -14.73 5.11
C VAL A 707 6.81 -13.44 5.65
N GLY A 708 7.49 -12.31 5.47
CA GLY A 708 6.97 -10.99 5.83
C GLY A 708 6.20 -10.31 4.70
N CYS A 709 6.41 -10.74 3.46
CA CYS A 709 5.73 -10.21 2.29
C CYS A 709 4.90 -11.31 1.60
N THR A 710 3.66 -10.99 1.27
CA THR A 710 2.72 -11.92 0.64
C THR A 710 1.94 -11.22 -0.46
N MET A 711 1.70 -11.93 -1.56
CA MET A 711 1.04 -11.39 -2.74
C MET A 711 0.05 -12.41 -3.31
N ALA A 712 -1.21 -12.01 -3.45
CA ALA A 712 -2.27 -12.83 -4.03
C ALA A 712 -2.70 -12.25 -5.39
N PHE A 713 -2.64 -13.07 -6.43
CA PHE A 713 -3.09 -12.73 -7.78
C PHE A 713 -4.57 -13.09 -7.99
N PRO A 714 -5.24 -12.49 -8.99
CA PRO A 714 -6.58 -12.86 -9.40
C PRO A 714 -6.68 -14.35 -9.77
N GLY A 715 -7.79 -14.98 -9.40
CA GLY A 715 -8.07 -16.38 -9.70
C GLY A 715 -7.48 -17.39 -8.71
N VAL A 716 -7.02 -16.93 -7.54
CA VAL A 716 -6.78 -17.83 -6.39
C VAL A 716 -8.08 -18.51 -5.96
N THR A 717 -7.98 -19.71 -5.39
CA THR A 717 -9.17 -20.42 -4.90
C THR A 717 -9.76 -19.69 -3.68
N THR A 718 -11.03 -19.95 -3.36
CA THR A 718 -11.63 -19.41 -2.12
C THR A 718 -10.96 -19.96 -0.87
N TRP A 719 -10.35 -21.16 -0.95
CA TRP A 719 -9.58 -21.76 0.15
C TRP A 719 -8.26 -21.02 0.37
N ASP A 720 -7.51 -20.76 -0.70
CA ASP A 720 -6.32 -19.90 -0.67
C ASP A 720 -6.67 -18.51 -0.10
N GLY A 721 -7.75 -17.92 -0.62
CA GLY A 721 -8.23 -16.61 -0.19
C GLY A 721 -8.57 -16.55 1.29
N LYS A 722 -9.12 -17.62 1.87
CA LYS A 722 -9.40 -17.70 3.31
C LYS A 722 -8.12 -17.64 4.14
N ARG A 723 -7.06 -18.35 3.75
CA ARG A 723 -5.77 -18.33 4.45
C ARG A 723 -5.10 -16.96 4.41
N PHE A 724 -5.16 -16.27 3.26
CA PHE A 724 -4.69 -14.90 3.14
C PHE A 724 -5.49 -13.93 4.01
N ALA A 725 -6.82 -14.03 4.00
CA ALA A 725 -7.69 -13.19 4.81
C ALA A 725 -7.41 -13.37 6.32
N GLU A 726 -7.24 -14.61 6.78
CA GLU A 726 -6.85 -14.92 8.16
C GLU A 726 -5.48 -14.30 8.53
N THR A 727 -4.51 -14.37 7.62
CA THR A 727 -3.13 -13.87 7.86
C THR A 727 -3.04 -12.35 7.86
N TRP A 728 -3.74 -11.67 6.95
CA TRP A 728 -3.73 -10.20 6.89
C TRP A 728 -4.58 -9.54 7.98
N GLY A 729 -5.34 -10.33 8.73
CA GLY A 729 -6.15 -9.88 9.85
C GLY A 729 -7.35 -9.05 9.44
N LYS A 730 -8.03 -8.53 10.46
CA LYS A 730 -9.24 -7.74 10.32
C LYS A 730 -8.99 -6.27 10.60
N GLU A 731 -9.79 -5.41 10.01
CA GLU A 731 -9.80 -3.97 10.23
C GLU A 731 -11.15 -3.54 10.80
N TRP A 732 -11.11 -2.55 11.68
CA TRP A 732 -12.32 -1.90 12.17
C TRP A 732 -12.84 -0.97 11.09
N VAL A 733 -13.93 -1.38 10.43
CA VAL A 733 -14.60 -0.56 9.42
C VAL A 733 -15.84 0.06 10.05
N GLU A 734 -16.00 1.37 9.89
CA GLU A 734 -17.23 2.08 10.26
C GLU A 734 -18.33 1.75 9.25
N VAL A 735 -19.19 0.79 9.61
CA VAL A 735 -20.36 0.46 8.81
C VAL A 735 -21.46 1.43 9.18
N ARG A 736 -21.81 2.28 8.22
CA ARG A 736 -22.95 3.18 8.31
C ARG A 736 -24.22 2.43 7.91
N GLU A 737 -24.97 1.94 8.87
CA GLU A 737 -26.31 1.39 8.61
C GLU A 737 -27.31 2.54 8.56
N VAL A 738 -27.97 2.71 7.42
CA VAL A 738 -29.04 3.69 7.24
C VAL A 738 -30.36 2.95 7.35
N ALA A 739 -30.90 2.90 8.57
CA ALA A 739 -32.22 2.34 8.79
C ALA A 739 -33.28 3.43 8.53
N GLN A 740 -34.05 3.25 7.46
CA GLN A 740 -35.17 4.13 7.14
C GLN A 740 -36.38 3.76 7.99
N HIS A 741 -36.58 4.47 9.11
CA HIS A 741 -37.81 4.33 9.90
C HIS A 741 -38.85 5.33 9.37
N GLY A 742 -39.99 4.80 8.93
CA GLY A 742 -41.17 5.62 8.64
C GLY A 742 -41.78 6.11 9.96
N VAL A 743 -41.70 7.42 10.21
CA VAL A 743 -42.33 8.03 11.39
C VAL A 743 -43.82 8.15 11.13
N PHE A 744 -44.61 7.29 11.76
CA PHE A 744 -46.04 7.53 11.94
C PHE A 744 -46.20 8.48 13.13
N ALA A 745 -46.56 9.74 12.87
CA ALA A 745 -46.80 10.73 13.92
C ALA A 745 -48.29 10.68 14.32
N ASP A 746 -48.58 10.36 15.58
CA ASP A 746 -49.93 10.20 16.16
C ASP A 746 -50.65 11.54 16.53
N GLN A 747 -50.20 12.69 16.01
CA GLN A 747 -50.80 13.99 16.33
C GLN A 747 -51.40 14.69 15.09
N PRO A 748 -52.59 15.30 15.21
CA PRO A 748 -53.34 15.83 14.05
C PRO A 748 -52.65 17.03 13.37
N LEU A 749 -51.90 17.85 14.12
CA LEU A 749 -51.20 19.03 13.58
C LEU A 749 -49.96 18.66 12.76
N THR A 750 -49.22 17.61 13.17
CA THR A 750 -48.05 17.11 12.43
C THR A 750 -48.46 16.41 11.15
N ARG A 751 -49.62 15.75 11.12
CA ARG A 751 -50.18 15.11 9.91
C ARG A 751 -50.51 16.12 8.81
N ALA A 752 -51.03 17.30 9.16
CA ALA A 752 -51.32 18.38 8.20
C ALA A 752 -50.04 18.98 7.60
N LEU A 753 -49.02 19.23 8.44
CA LEU A 753 -47.70 19.71 7.99
C LEU A 753 -46.96 18.68 7.13
N HIS A 754 -47.05 17.39 7.48
CA HIS A 754 -46.47 16.30 6.68
C HIS A 754 -47.21 16.08 5.37
N ALA A 755 -48.53 16.26 5.31
CA ALA A 755 -49.32 16.18 4.09
C ALA A 755 -49.00 17.35 3.13
N LEU A 756 -48.94 18.59 3.65
CA LEU A 756 -48.61 19.77 2.86
C LEU A 756 -47.18 19.69 2.28
N ARG A 757 -46.23 19.17 3.07
CA ARG A 757 -44.84 18.98 2.64
C ARG A 757 -44.68 17.80 1.67
N LYS A 758 -45.42 16.69 1.86
CA LYS A 758 -45.44 15.55 0.94
C LYS A 758 -45.98 15.93 -0.45
N MET A 759 -46.97 16.82 -0.50
CA MET A 759 -47.46 17.38 -1.76
C MET A 759 -46.45 18.32 -2.44
N ALA A 760 -45.61 19.03 -1.67
CA ALA A 760 -44.60 19.93 -2.22
C ALA A 760 -43.31 19.23 -2.71
N THR A 761 -42.91 18.10 -2.11
CA THR A 761 -41.60 17.46 -2.41
C THR A 761 -41.66 16.03 -2.96
N GLY A 762 -42.85 15.41 -3.08
CA GLY A 762 -43.03 14.11 -3.75
C GLY A 762 -42.34 12.88 -3.11
N LYS A 763 -41.61 13.04 -2.01
CA LYS A 763 -40.97 11.95 -1.24
C LYS A 763 -41.48 11.91 0.20
N ALA A 764 -41.86 10.73 0.67
CA ALA A 764 -42.24 10.49 2.06
C ALA A 764 -41.02 10.64 2.98
N VAL A 765 -41.22 11.22 4.17
CA VAL A 765 -40.18 11.49 5.15
C VAL A 765 -39.75 10.17 5.81
N THR A 766 -38.65 9.60 5.34
CA THR A 766 -37.86 8.63 6.11
C THR A 766 -36.81 9.41 6.88
N THR A 767 -36.89 9.41 8.21
CA THR A 767 -35.74 9.81 9.03
C THR A 767 -34.71 8.70 8.90
N ASP A 768 -33.63 8.98 8.18
CA ASP A 768 -32.46 8.12 8.10
C ASP A 768 -31.83 8.06 9.50
N ALA A 769 -32.13 7.00 10.27
CA ALA A 769 -31.39 6.69 11.47
C ALA A 769 -30.03 6.14 11.01
N VAL A 770 -29.03 6.99 11.06
CA VAL A 770 -27.66 6.66 10.70
C VAL A 770 -26.99 6.09 11.94
N THR A 771 -26.96 4.77 12.04
CA THR A 771 -26.20 4.10 13.09
C THR A 771 -24.82 3.81 12.53
N VAL A 772 -23.80 4.51 13.02
CA VAL A 772 -22.41 4.18 12.71
C VAL A 772 -22.00 3.09 13.69
N ARG A 773 -21.83 1.87 13.19
CA ARG A 773 -21.33 0.74 13.97
C ARG A 773 -19.92 0.41 13.50
N GLN A 774 -18.97 0.41 14.43
CA GLN A 774 -17.65 -0.15 14.15
C GLN A 774 -17.79 -1.68 14.11
N VAL A 775 -17.54 -2.27 12.95
CA VAL A 775 -17.56 -3.72 12.74
C VAL A 775 -16.16 -4.14 12.30
N GLU A 776 -15.63 -5.13 13.00
CA GLU A 776 -14.40 -5.80 12.60
C GLU A 776 -14.66 -6.60 11.32
N ARG A 777 -14.09 -6.19 10.19
CA ARG A 777 -14.20 -6.87 8.89
C ARG A 777 -12.83 -7.21 8.35
N GLU A 778 -12.71 -8.37 7.72
CA GLU A 778 -11.52 -8.70 6.94
C GLU A 778 -11.27 -7.60 5.91
N ARG A 779 -10.01 -7.16 5.78
CA ARG A 779 -9.63 -6.16 4.75
C ARG A 779 -9.95 -6.67 3.35
N TRP A 780 -9.80 -7.98 3.17
CA TRP A 780 -10.14 -8.73 1.96
C TRP A 780 -10.87 -10.01 2.35
N SER A 781 -12.08 -10.21 1.84
CA SER A 781 -12.78 -11.47 2.00
C SER A 781 -12.18 -12.54 1.06
N ALA A 782 -12.31 -13.80 1.45
CA ALA A 782 -11.89 -14.94 0.62
C ALA A 782 -12.53 -14.92 -0.79
N SER A 783 -13.82 -14.58 -0.88
CA SER A 783 -14.52 -14.43 -2.17
C SER A 783 -14.05 -13.21 -2.96
N GLY A 784 -13.67 -12.12 -2.28
CA GLY A 784 -13.12 -10.92 -2.90
C GLY A 784 -11.80 -11.21 -3.60
N LEU A 785 -10.91 -11.98 -2.97
CA LEU A 785 -9.64 -12.40 -3.58
C LEU A 785 -9.84 -13.37 -4.76
N ALA A 786 -10.83 -14.26 -4.66
CA ALA A 786 -11.10 -15.23 -5.72
C ALA A 786 -11.77 -14.62 -6.97
N TYR A 787 -12.76 -13.73 -6.78
CA TYR A 787 -13.68 -13.32 -7.85
C TYR A 787 -13.71 -11.82 -8.15
N GLU A 788 -13.31 -10.95 -7.22
CA GLU A 788 -13.44 -9.48 -7.38
C GLU A 788 -12.16 -8.82 -7.90
N LEU A 789 -11.02 -9.51 -7.89
CA LEU A 789 -9.74 -8.94 -8.32
C LEU A 789 -9.70 -8.75 -9.85
N PRO A 790 -9.47 -7.52 -10.36
CA PRO A 790 -9.33 -7.30 -11.79
C PRO A 790 -8.05 -7.93 -12.35
N VAL A 791 -8.08 -8.31 -13.63
CA VAL A 791 -6.90 -8.82 -14.33
C VAL A 791 -5.76 -7.79 -14.30
N GLY A 792 -4.53 -8.26 -14.15
CA GLY A 792 -3.35 -7.40 -14.06
C GLY A 792 -3.26 -6.62 -12.76
N HIS A 793 -4.08 -6.93 -11.75
CA HIS A 793 -3.91 -6.46 -10.38
C HIS A 793 -3.43 -7.61 -9.49
N ALA A 794 -3.03 -7.29 -8.27
CA ALA A 794 -2.78 -8.24 -7.19
C ALA A 794 -2.92 -7.51 -5.85
N VAL A 795 -3.18 -8.27 -4.78
CA VAL A 795 -3.15 -7.73 -3.41
C VAL A 795 -1.78 -8.04 -2.82
N LEU A 796 -1.12 -7.01 -2.30
CA LEU A 796 0.23 -7.08 -1.76
C LEU A 796 0.27 -6.58 -0.32
N SER A 797 0.79 -7.41 0.57
CA SER A 797 1.11 -7.06 1.96
C SER A 797 2.63 -7.11 2.13
N LEU A 798 3.22 -6.09 2.77
CA LEU A 798 4.66 -5.96 2.91
C LEU A 798 5.06 -5.73 4.35
N THR A 799 6.16 -6.35 4.75
CA THR A 799 6.83 -6.07 6.01
C THR A 799 8.32 -5.90 5.73
N THR A 800 8.96 -4.91 6.31
CA THR A 800 10.41 -4.70 6.15
C THR A 800 11.19 -5.41 7.25
N VAL A 801 12.49 -5.61 7.04
CA VAL A 801 13.40 -6.12 8.07
C VAL A 801 13.43 -5.28 9.34
N ASP A 802 13.09 -3.99 9.25
CA ASP A 802 12.98 -3.05 10.37
C ASP A 802 11.65 -3.19 11.14
N GLY A 803 10.71 -4.01 10.64
CA GLY A 803 9.40 -4.24 11.24
C GLY A 803 8.33 -3.22 10.83
N GLU A 804 8.62 -2.35 9.86
CA GLU A 804 7.59 -1.49 9.27
C GLU A 804 6.66 -2.33 8.40
N HIS A 805 5.35 -2.08 8.49
CA HIS A 805 4.33 -2.86 7.82
C HIS A 805 3.47 -1.98 6.91
N ALA A 806 3.21 -2.47 5.70
CA ALA A 806 2.19 -1.92 4.82
C ALA A 806 1.00 -2.90 4.75
N PRO A 807 -0.24 -2.40 4.92
CA PRO A 807 -1.43 -3.25 4.88
C PRO A 807 -1.59 -3.94 3.51
N PRO A 808 -2.50 -4.93 3.38
CA PRO A 808 -2.81 -5.53 2.08
C PRO A 808 -3.40 -4.48 1.13
N LEU A 809 -2.62 -4.08 0.13
CA LEU A 809 -2.95 -3.05 -0.84
C LEU A 809 -3.30 -3.69 -2.19
N LEU A 810 -4.36 -3.21 -2.84
CA LEU A 810 -4.65 -3.54 -4.23
C LEU A 810 -3.70 -2.78 -5.16
N VAL A 811 -2.84 -3.51 -5.85
CA VAL A 811 -1.82 -2.96 -6.75
C VAL A 811 -2.19 -3.30 -8.18
N ARG A 812 -2.24 -2.29 -9.04
CA ARG A 812 -2.27 -2.47 -10.49
C ARG A 812 -0.85 -2.73 -10.96
N LEU A 813 -0.62 -3.93 -11.50
CA LEU A 813 0.68 -4.38 -11.96
C LEU A 813 0.99 -3.86 -13.37
N GLY A 814 2.25 -3.51 -13.61
CA GLY A 814 2.70 -2.80 -14.81
C GLY A 814 3.47 -1.56 -14.37
N GLY A 815 4.79 -1.75 -14.23
CA GLY A 815 5.74 -0.73 -13.74
C GLY A 815 6.00 0.39 -14.73
#